data_AF-A0A9W8Y838-F1
#
_entry.id   AF-A0A9W8Y838-F1
#
_cell.length_a   1.000
_cell.length_b   1.000
_cell.length_c   1.000
_cell.angle_alpha   90.00
_cell.angle_beta   90.00
_cell.angle_gamma   90.00
#
_symmetry.space_group_name_H-M   'P 1'
#
loop_
_entity.id
_entity.type
_entity.pdbx_description
1 polymer ?
#
loop_
_entity_poly.entity_id
_entity_poly.type
_entity_poly.pdbx_seq_one_letter_code
_entity_poly.pdbx_strand_id
1 'polypeptide(L)'
;MIISTPLLLAFLCVRTIVAQVLRGQQNCTCGFYNGQTNEVFTDAIIVYFNETNNLPDDLVAEAYTQKYEKDWNAIYRQGAKSSNVRLNASESLQLFVQPSTDDHVVYGGGITTVRRDIQHGSFRTLVKSPRQSTRGSSMSMMWKYNETEVAELSVMNSDDQSDAWVGTFVNNEFTTRDLGVNYTQLLEKSVVNRNYTTLGGGFGNDSVDPWDYVEYRIDWTSDYINFYIGGNLTRQVSHRDNHAMPSVPSAFFFKHWSTGNSFSMQGPPKREVVANVGWIRMFFNSSSTSQDSRGDFDSRCGFTDACSTDDFALRGSTPFTEEATKKWEQDTHKSIKRMPALWLSVACIGVSTFLIFHTLIRRATQSNSGDPGQPPNLTAVNALAENALQENGHNVDPRLSFFQVSSETSRPASSKFESVDDLAIEKLGSSQRTSVQGDSTSRTVPSPHNSIRFDSRGTTPHILSPLNSNFNTTREDLASFKFPGVCSESTLASPQTPYTSADKIQMETVTESALPAPRMRLHPPPPRQRIDHLAGLTALCSLVVTVMHFGLTFVPAIVIPGAPQHNKSEYWAQKIVAPFLLNQMWLGVFFTTSVRFLTAPYLRRGNVEDIAKAAVRRTPRLMIPVASIALLEYFLIDVGATKYLQYIPSLTWSTWPYVTRFENAGQYVSEVLELAFLIPNAVPQITLHYCTGVLWTIAVQLQGSWLVLLGVLVVYEIKTPWKRIGFYTFCFANHWYAQSWGSYLWLGLLLTDLDVTYKWKTYLSARPLAYYPLLTSCWLCVLAGFAVNVVPNWVDGDFNFATLERGIHPDPATGDAITNTDSAG
;
A
#
# COMPACT_ATOMS: atom_id res chain seq x y z
N MET A 1 61.59 57.00 -11.01
CA MET A 1 62.55 57.27 -9.91
C MET A 1 61.74 57.13 -8.62
N ILE A 2 61.54 55.93 -8.08
CA ILE A 2 62.49 54.97 -7.46
C ILE A 2 62.90 55.44 -6.03
N ILE A 3 63.03 54.49 -5.10
CA ILE A 3 63.39 54.62 -3.66
C ILE A 3 62.20 55.00 -2.73
N SER A 4 61.97 54.42 -1.54
CA SER A 4 61.97 53.01 -1.08
C SER A 4 61.72 52.91 0.45
N THR A 5 60.81 52.03 0.87
CA THR A 5 60.86 51.27 2.16
C THR A 5 60.66 52.07 3.50
N PRO A 6 60.60 51.45 4.72
CA PRO A 6 59.31 51.04 5.32
C PRO A 6 59.19 51.23 6.87
N LEU A 7 58.27 50.49 7.52
CA LEU A 7 57.97 50.44 8.98
C LEU A 7 57.33 51.75 9.54
N LEU A 8 56.39 51.73 10.50
CA LEU A 8 56.16 50.83 11.63
C LEU A 8 54.67 50.86 12.09
N LEU A 9 54.25 49.87 12.89
CA LEU A 9 53.09 49.87 13.82
C LEU A 9 51.68 50.23 13.29
N ALA A 10 50.85 49.19 13.07
CA ALA A 10 49.46 49.11 13.56
C ALA A 10 48.88 47.68 13.40
N PHE A 11 49.41 46.69 14.12
CA PHE A 11 48.72 45.39 14.25
C PHE A 11 47.50 45.56 15.15
N LEU A 12 46.36 45.93 14.55
CA LEU A 12 45.05 45.77 15.18
C LEU A 12 44.76 44.27 15.26
N CYS A 13 45.17 43.64 16.37
CA CYS A 13 44.77 42.29 16.70
C CYS A 13 43.26 42.24 16.90
N VAL A 14 42.53 41.94 15.83
CA VAL A 14 41.19 41.39 15.91
C VAL A 14 41.30 40.14 16.77
N ARG A 15 40.87 40.24 18.02
CA ARG A 15 40.67 39.06 18.87
C ARG A 15 39.48 38.30 18.28
N THR A 16 39.76 37.38 17.37
CA THR A 16 38.88 36.25 17.13
C THR A 16 38.68 35.57 18.48
N ILE A 17 37.47 35.68 19.04
CA ILE A 17 37.10 34.93 20.23
C ILE A 17 37.10 33.47 19.80
N VAL A 18 38.13 32.73 20.18
CA VAL A 18 38.20 31.30 19.91
C VAL A 18 37.07 30.67 20.71
N ALA A 19 36.08 30.10 20.02
CA ALA A 19 35.08 29.26 20.66
C ALA A 19 35.83 28.13 21.37
N GLN A 20 35.65 28.05 22.68
CA GLN A 20 36.28 27.05 23.54
C GLN A 20 35.24 26.60 24.55
N VAL A 21 35.12 25.30 24.77
CA VAL A 21 34.21 24.77 25.78
C VAL A 21 34.81 25.03 27.16
N LEU A 22 34.12 25.90 27.92
CA LEU A 22 34.55 26.38 29.22
C LEU A 22 33.86 25.61 30.34
N ARG A 23 34.66 25.18 31.32
CA ARG A 23 34.25 24.71 32.64
C ARG A 23 34.52 25.84 33.64
N GLY A 24 33.66 26.85 33.65
CA GLY A 24 33.87 28.10 34.39
C GLY A 24 35.06 28.90 33.83
N GLN A 25 36.24 28.75 34.42
CA GLN A 25 37.50 29.39 33.98
C GLN A 25 38.53 28.40 33.38
N GLN A 26 38.22 27.10 33.31
CA GLN A 26 39.11 26.09 32.75
C GLN A 26 38.62 25.62 31.37
N ASN A 27 39.55 25.32 30.46
CA ASN A 27 39.22 24.89 29.10
C ASN A 27 39.20 23.36 29.00
N CYS A 28 38.16 22.78 28.40
CA CYS A 28 38.09 21.34 28.11
C CYS A 28 38.83 21.00 26.81
N THR A 29 40.15 21.22 26.75
CA THR A 29 40.96 20.97 25.54
C THR A 29 41.22 19.50 25.24
N CYS A 30 41.01 18.61 26.21
CA CYS A 30 41.23 17.17 26.09
C CYS A 30 39.94 16.37 25.86
N GLY A 31 38.94 17.01 25.25
CA GLY A 31 37.68 16.37 24.87
C GLY A 31 36.76 16.06 26.05
N PHE A 32 35.79 15.18 25.80
CA PHE A 32 34.67 14.91 26.68
C PHE A 32 34.49 13.41 26.91
N TYR A 33 34.48 12.99 28.17
CA TYR A 33 34.38 11.60 28.57
C TYR A 33 32.99 11.27 29.13
N ASN A 34 32.39 10.19 28.62
CA ASN A 34 31.09 9.68 29.08
C ASN A 34 31.29 8.51 30.05
N GLY A 35 31.16 8.80 31.36
CA GLY A 35 31.34 7.82 32.43
C GLY A 35 30.35 6.65 32.45
N GLN A 36 29.32 6.70 31.61
CA GLN A 36 28.27 5.68 31.53
C GLN A 36 28.45 4.74 30.32
N THR A 37 29.04 5.21 29.22
CA THR A 37 29.32 4.40 28.01
C THR A 37 30.81 4.06 27.84
N ASN A 38 31.69 4.67 28.65
CA ASN A 38 33.15 4.63 28.54
C ASN A 38 33.72 5.27 27.24
N GLU A 39 32.96 6.15 26.59
CA GLU A 39 33.33 6.77 25.31
C GLU A 39 34.00 8.14 25.49
N VAL A 40 34.87 8.51 24.54
CA VAL A 40 35.55 9.81 24.47
C VAL A 40 35.20 10.51 23.16
N PHE A 41 34.70 11.73 23.29
CA PHE A 41 34.34 12.64 22.19
C PHE A 41 35.34 13.79 22.09
N THR A 42 35.63 14.25 20.87
CA THR A 42 36.59 15.36 20.63
C THR A 42 35.91 16.71 20.53
N ASP A 43 34.68 16.74 20.00
CA ASP A 43 33.91 17.95 19.74
C ASP A 43 32.68 18.04 20.64
N ALA A 44 32.21 19.27 20.87
CA ALA A 44 30.91 19.51 21.52
C ALA A 44 30.24 20.82 21.08
N ILE A 45 28.91 20.83 21.16
CA ILE A 45 28.06 22.02 21.05
C ILE A 45 27.16 22.03 22.30
N ILE A 46 27.33 23.03 23.17
CA ILE A 46 26.68 23.11 24.48
C ILE A 46 26.00 24.47 24.65
N VAL A 47 24.67 24.46 24.55
CA VAL A 47 23.82 25.66 24.54
C VAL A 47 22.73 25.54 25.60
N TYR A 48 22.62 26.57 26.45
CA TYR A 48 21.61 26.69 27.50
C TYR A 48 20.72 27.91 27.20
N PHE A 49 19.43 27.68 26.94
CA PHE A 49 18.52 28.71 26.42
C PHE A 49 17.88 29.59 27.50
N ASN A 50 18.04 29.20 28.77
CA ASN A 50 17.79 30.05 29.94
C ASN A 50 18.91 31.10 30.18
N GLU A 51 20.05 31.00 29.47
CA GLU A 51 21.24 31.85 29.67
C GLU A 51 21.63 32.65 28.40
N THR A 52 20.93 32.45 27.27
CA THR A 52 21.29 33.03 25.97
C THR A 52 20.22 33.98 25.43
N ASN A 53 20.63 35.23 25.14
CA ASN A 53 19.75 36.27 24.61
C ASN A 53 19.52 36.18 23.09
N ASN A 54 20.44 35.54 22.37
CA ASN A 54 20.42 35.34 20.92
C ASN A 54 20.76 33.88 20.61
N LEU A 55 20.39 33.41 19.41
CA LEU A 55 20.79 32.08 18.92
C LEU A 55 22.32 32.07 18.67
N PRO A 56 23.09 31.09 19.18
CA PRO A 56 24.54 31.01 18.95
C PRO A 56 24.90 30.74 17.48
N ASP A 57 26.09 31.18 17.07
CA ASP A 57 26.57 31.07 15.68
C ASP A 57 26.68 29.62 15.16
N ASP A 58 26.74 28.62 16.05
CA ASP A 58 26.68 27.19 15.72
C ASP A 58 25.32 26.72 15.19
N LEU A 59 24.25 27.52 15.38
CA LEU A 59 22.86 27.15 15.14
C LEU A 59 22.16 28.17 14.24
N VAL A 60 21.51 27.70 13.18
CA VAL A 60 20.77 28.54 12.23
C VAL A 60 19.29 28.21 12.27
N ALA A 61 18.44 29.24 12.39
CA ALA A 61 16.98 29.11 12.32
C ALA A 61 16.53 28.78 10.89
N GLU A 62 15.70 27.74 10.74
CA GLU A 62 15.24 27.25 9.46
C GLU A 62 14.19 28.18 8.81
N ALA A 63 14.32 28.40 7.50
CA ALA A 63 13.36 29.14 6.69
C ALA A 63 13.19 28.45 5.32
N TYR A 64 12.08 27.72 5.13
CA TYR A 64 11.75 27.03 3.87
C TYR A 64 10.25 26.73 3.73
N THR A 65 9.85 26.39 2.52
CA THR A 65 8.53 25.82 2.20
C THR A 65 8.74 24.62 1.29
N GLN A 66 8.38 23.40 1.73
CA GLN A 66 8.45 22.23 0.85
C GLN A 66 7.36 22.31 -0.23
N LYS A 67 7.71 21.97 -1.48
CA LYS A 67 6.77 21.94 -2.60
C LYS A 67 5.88 20.69 -2.58
N TYR A 68 6.42 19.60 -2.04
CA TYR A 68 5.83 18.27 -1.88
C TYR A 68 6.37 17.68 -0.58
N GLU A 69 5.61 16.81 0.07
CA GLU A 69 6.02 16.02 1.24
C GLU A 69 6.09 14.54 0.84
N LYS A 70 6.92 13.74 1.51
CA LYS A 70 7.13 12.32 1.16
C LYS A 70 6.55 11.37 2.21
N ASP A 71 5.26 11.10 2.11
CA ASP A 71 4.56 10.12 2.95
C ASP A 71 3.28 9.66 2.22
N TRP A 72 2.88 8.41 2.44
CA TRP A 72 1.57 7.92 2.03
C TRP A 72 0.41 8.62 2.76
N ASN A 73 0.66 9.17 3.95
CA ASN A 73 -0.36 9.73 4.83
C ASN A 73 -0.24 11.25 5.08
N ALA A 74 0.79 11.93 4.55
CA ALA A 74 0.94 13.38 4.71
C ALA A 74 0.12 14.14 3.66
N ILE A 75 -1.05 14.63 4.09
CA ILE A 75 -1.88 15.56 3.30
C ILE A 75 -1.28 16.98 3.33
N TYR A 76 -0.54 17.33 4.39
CA TYR A 76 0.03 18.68 4.57
C TYR A 76 1.55 18.70 4.38
N ARG A 77 2.04 19.80 3.81
CA ARG A 77 3.45 20.02 3.48
C ARG A 77 4.17 20.79 4.59
N GLN A 78 5.37 20.34 4.97
CA GLN A 78 6.17 21.04 5.97
C GLN A 78 6.74 22.36 5.40
N GLY A 79 6.61 23.44 6.18
CA GLY A 79 7.42 24.64 6.07
C GLY A 79 8.05 25.00 7.41
N ALA A 80 9.03 25.90 7.37
CA ALA A 80 9.65 26.50 8.55
C ALA A 80 9.79 28.01 8.36
N LYS A 81 9.61 28.78 9.43
CA LYS A 81 9.88 30.23 9.46
C LYS A 81 10.78 30.56 10.63
N SER A 82 11.79 31.39 10.40
CA SER A 82 12.64 31.95 11.47
C SER A 82 11.83 32.75 12.51
N SER A 83 10.71 33.37 12.13
CA SER A 83 9.77 34.04 13.06
C SER A 83 9.08 33.12 14.07
N ASN A 84 9.16 31.81 13.85
CA ASN A 84 8.59 30.78 14.72
C ASN A 84 9.65 30.20 15.67
N VAL A 85 10.89 30.70 15.60
CA VAL A 85 11.98 30.41 16.54
C VAL A 85 12.10 31.64 17.45
N ARG A 86 11.71 31.52 18.73
CA ARG A 86 11.67 32.64 19.69
C ARG A 86 12.41 32.25 20.96
N LEU A 87 13.27 33.12 21.48
CA LEU A 87 13.95 32.89 22.77
C LEU A 87 13.14 33.55 23.89
N ASN A 88 12.75 32.77 24.91
CA ASN A 88 12.27 33.33 26.17
C ASN A 88 13.46 33.46 27.12
N ALA A 89 14.02 34.66 27.24
CA ALA A 89 15.32 34.95 27.87
C ALA A 89 15.43 34.65 29.38
N SER A 90 14.39 34.06 29.99
CA SER A 90 14.39 33.59 31.38
C SER A 90 14.03 32.10 31.51
N GLU A 91 13.93 31.35 30.41
CA GLU A 91 13.30 30.02 30.43
C GLU A 91 13.84 29.04 29.38
N SER A 92 13.65 29.30 28.08
CA SER A 92 13.89 28.31 27.01
C SER A 92 13.78 28.87 25.59
N LEU A 93 14.28 28.10 24.62
CA LEU A 93 13.98 28.28 23.20
C LEU A 93 12.57 27.75 22.93
N GLN A 94 11.72 28.56 22.31
CA GLN A 94 10.36 28.24 21.94
C GLN A 94 10.27 28.08 20.42
N LEU A 95 9.87 26.88 19.99
CA LEU A 95 9.60 26.56 18.58
C LEU A 95 8.09 26.51 18.37
N PHE A 96 7.57 27.30 17.43
CA PHE A 96 6.14 27.44 17.18
C PHE A 96 5.69 26.74 15.90
N VAL A 97 4.55 26.05 15.96
CA VAL A 97 3.81 25.56 14.78
C VAL A 97 2.57 26.42 14.59
N GLN A 98 2.46 27.01 13.40
CA GLN A 98 1.26 27.73 12.96
C GLN A 98 0.23 26.74 12.40
N PRO A 99 -1.09 27.07 12.43
CA PRO A 99 -2.09 26.27 11.74
C PRO A 99 -1.81 26.17 10.24
N SER A 100 -2.44 25.21 9.57
CA SER A 100 -2.36 25.07 8.11
C SER A 100 -2.86 26.32 7.38
N THR A 101 -2.17 26.66 6.29
CA THR A 101 -2.66 27.63 5.30
C THR A 101 -3.61 26.97 4.30
N ASP A 102 -4.35 27.78 3.54
CA ASP A 102 -5.23 27.31 2.45
C ASP A 102 -4.48 26.43 1.42
N ASP A 103 -3.20 26.72 1.16
CA ASP A 103 -2.30 25.89 0.33
C ASP A 103 -1.86 24.56 0.98
N HIS A 104 -2.44 24.14 2.10
CA HIS A 104 -2.05 22.95 2.86
C HIS A 104 -0.57 22.93 3.30
N VAL A 105 0.03 24.11 3.57
CA VAL A 105 1.37 24.23 4.15
C VAL A 105 1.24 24.51 5.65
N VAL A 106 2.02 23.79 6.47
CA VAL A 106 2.08 23.98 7.92
C VAL A 106 3.45 24.56 8.26
N TYR A 107 3.46 25.79 8.78
CA TYR A 107 4.70 26.50 9.10
C TYR A 107 5.13 26.25 10.54
N GLY A 108 6.09 25.34 10.69
CA GLY A 108 6.79 25.08 11.94
C GLY A 108 7.90 26.09 12.26
N GLY A 109 8.67 25.76 13.29
CA GLY A 109 9.90 26.45 13.68
C GLY A 109 10.97 25.41 13.95
N GLY A 110 12.19 25.65 13.49
CA GLY A 110 13.29 24.71 13.65
C GLY A 110 14.65 25.40 13.62
N ILE A 111 15.65 24.73 14.17
CA ILE A 111 17.06 25.11 14.12
C ILE A 111 17.89 23.94 13.61
N THR A 112 18.97 24.24 12.88
CA THR A 112 19.92 23.24 12.37
C THR A 112 21.36 23.64 12.70
N THR A 113 22.25 22.66 12.85
CA THR A 113 23.67 22.91 13.09
C THR A 113 24.36 23.43 11.82
N VAL A 114 25.22 24.44 11.97
CA VAL A 114 26.10 24.92 10.90
C VAL A 114 27.13 23.83 10.52
N ARG A 115 27.60 23.10 11.53
CA ARG A 115 28.42 21.89 11.38
C ARG A 115 27.63 20.74 10.75
N ARG A 116 28.24 20.07 9.78
CA ARG A 116 27.71 18.95 8.99
C ARG A 116 28.60 17.70 9.01
N ASP A 117 29.75 17.83 9.64
CA ASP A 117 30.81 16.85 9.82
C ASP A 117 30.60 15.91 11.01
N ILE A 118 29.51 16.12 11.76
CA ILE A 118 29.14 15.39 12.99
C ILE A 118 28.98 13.90 12.67
N GLN A 119 29.86 13.05 13.23
CA GLN A 119 29.87 11.61 13.02
C GLN A 119 30.14 10.85 14.33
N HIS A 120 29.14 10.09 14.79
CA HIS A 120 29.11 9.39 16.08
C HIS A 120 29.19 10.35 17.31
N GLY A 121 28.37 10.09 18.32
CA GLY A 121 28.21 11.01 19.44
C GLY A 121 27.09 10.68 20.41
N SER A 122 27.10 11.35 21.56
CA SER A 122 25.99 11.43 22.52
C SER A 122 25.27 12.76 22.33
N PHE A 123 24.06 12.71 21.76
CA PHE A 123 23.24 13.87 21.41
C PHE A 123 22.12 14.00 22.41
N ARG A 124 22.23 14.97 23.34
CA ARG A 124 21.32 15.14 24.48
C ARG A 124 20.58 16.47 24.35
N THR A 125 19.28 16.47 24.65
CA THR A 125 18.44 17.69 24.61
C THR A 125 17.37 17.65 25.69
N LEU A 126 17.12 18.78 26.35
CA LEU A 126 16.03 18.94 27.31
C LEU A 126 14.81 19.53 26.58
N VAL A 127 13.79 18.71 26.34
CA VAL A 127 12.60 19.09 25.56
C VAL A 127 11.35 19.00 26.43
N LYS A 128 10.45 19.96 26.27
CA LYS A 128 9.09 19.94 26.80
C LYS A 128 8.10 19.79 25.65
N SER A 129 7.25 18.77 25.73
CA SER A 129 6.29 18.41 24.68
C SER A 129 5.29 19.54 24.36
N PRO A 130 4.75 19.60 23.12
CA PRO A 130 3.57 20.40 22.81
C PRO A 130 2.44 20.21 23.83
N ARG A 131 1.82 21.31 24.29
CA ARG A 131 0.86 21.31 25.41
C ARG A 131 -0.29 20.31 25.22
N GLN A 132 -0.68 19.61 26.30
CA GLN A 132 -1.84 18.69 26.37
C GLN A 132 -3.12 19.21 25.68
N SER A 133 -3.45 20.49 25.87
CA SER A 133 -4.66 21.12 25.33
C SER A 133 -4.56 21.56 23.86
N THR A 134 -3.42 21.30 23.20
CA THR A 134 -3.20 21.52 21.77
C THR A 134 -3.09 20.19 21.05
N ARG A 135 -3.48 20.14 19.77
CA ARG A 135 -3.66 18.90 19.02
C ARG A 135 -2.69 18.79 17.86
N GLY A 136 -2.04 17.64 17.75
CA GLY A 136 -1.45 17.13 16.52
C GLY A 136 -0.17 17.80 16.02
N SER A 137 0.93 17.67 16.77
CA SER A 137 2.23 18.26 16.45
C SER A 137 3.40 17.46 17.02
N SER A 138 4.52 17.41 16.28
CA SER A 138 5.74 16.68 16.66
C SER A 138 6.92 17.63 16.89
N MET A 139 7.62 17.46 18.00
CA MET A 139 8.94 18.06 18.24
C MET A 139 10.02 17.00 18.04
N SER A 140 10.86 17.16 17.03
CA SER A 140 11.85 16.16 16.61
C SER A 140 13.28 16.63 16.83
N MET A 141 14.12 15.74 17.37
CA MET A 141 15.57 15.77 17.21
C MET A 141 15.96 14.70 16.19
N MET A 142 16.54 15.11 15.06
CA MET A 142 16.93 14.20 13.99
C MET A 142 18.24 14.59 13.31
N TRP A 143 18.93 13.63 12.71
CA TRP A 143 19.98 13.89 11.72
C TRP A 143 19.60 13.24 10.39
N LYS A 144 19.90 13.91 9.28
CA LYS A 144 19.39 13.52 7.96
C LYS A 144 20.36 13.90 6.84
N TYR A 145 20.98 12.89 6.23
CA TYR A 145 21.79 13.06 5.03
C TYR A 145 20.97 12.83 3.74
N ASN A 146 20.15 11.78 3.73
CA ASN A 146 19.26 11.44 2.61
C ASN A 146 17.95 10.76 3.10
N GLU A 147 17.33 9.86 2.31
CA GLU A 147 16.12 9.12 2.72
C GLU A 147 16.38 7.85 3.55
N THR A 148 17.58 7.26 3.48
CA THR A 148 17.96 6.04 4.20
C THR A 148 18.96 6.33 5.32
N GLU A 149 19.83 7.31 5.12
CA GLU A 149 20.78 7.82 6.11
C GLU A 149 20.08 8.88 6.99
N VAL A 150 19.21 8.41 7.89
CA VAL A 150 18.39 9.24 8.80
C VAL A 150 18.07 8.49 10.09
N ALA A 151 18.10 9.22 11.22
CA ALA A 151 17.48 8.78 12.47
C ALA A 151 16.79 9.96 13.17
N GLU A 152 15.70 9.67 13.88
CA GLU A 152 14.77 10.65 14.42
C GLU A 152 14.22 10.17 15.78
N LEU A 153 14.30 11.04 16.80
CA LEU A 153 13.50 10.94 18.02
C LEU A 153 12.45 12.05 17.97
N SER A 154 11.17 11.66 18.05
CA SER A 154 10.02 12.55 17.86
C SER A 154 9.08 12.51 19.06
N VAL A 155 9.02 13.63 19.78
CA VAL A 155 8.13 13.87 20.92
C VAL A 155 6.79 14.38 20.36
N MET A 156 5.82 13.49 20.24
CA MET A 156 4.56 13.72 19.51
C MET A 156 3.36 13.86 20.46
N ASN A 157 2.63 14.95 20.31
CA ASN A 157 1.26 15.06 20.81
C ASN A 157 0.30 14.85 19.63
N SER A 158 -0.64 13.92 19.78
CA SER A 158 -1.56 13.46 18.73
C SER A 158 -2.83 14.33 18.67
N ASP A 159 -3.89 13.96 17.93
CA ASP A 159 -5.15 14.73 17.99
C ASP A 159 -5.94 14.46 19.29
N ASP A 160 -5.72 13.30 19.92
CA ASP A 160 -6.04 13.03 21.33
C ASP A 160 -4.76 12.96 22.19
N GLN A 161 -4.85 13.43 23.43
CA GLN A 161 -3.80 13.37 24.44
C GLN A 161 -3.52 11.95 24.95
N SER A 162 -4.50 11.03 24.86
CA SER A 162 -4.30 9.60 25.19
C SER A 162 -3.25 8.95 24.30
N ASP A 163 -3.18 9.44 23.06
CA ASP A 163 -2.42 8.88 21.95
C ASP A 163 -1.08 9.61 21.77
N ALA A 164 -0.72 10.53 22.68
CA ALA A 164 0.58 11.19 22.72
C ALA A 164 1.70 10.17 23.06
N TRP A 165 2.82 10.28 22.34
CA TRP A 165 3.89 9.27 22.39
C TRP A 165 5.25 9.82 21.96
N VAL A 166 6.32 9.11 22.30
CA VAL A 166 7.67 9.38 21.81
C VAL A 166 8.02 8.27 20.83
N GLY A 167 8.16 8.62 19.54
CA GLY A 167 8.60 7.70 18.48
C GLY A 167 10.10 7.78 18.29
N THR A 168 10.74 6.64 18.00
CA THR A 168 12.17 6.55 17.70
C THR A 168 12.37 5.76 16.41
N PHE A 169 12.79 6.45 15.35
CA PHE A 169 12.81 5.93 13.97
C PHE A 169 14.21 5.95 13.40
N VAL A 170 14.56 4.93 12.63
CA VAL A 170 15.84 4.78 11.94
C VAL A 170 15.58 4.39 10.48
N ASN A 171 16.42 4.80 9.54
CA ASN A 171 16.35 4.43 8.12
C ASN A 171 15.02 4.73 7.40
N ASN A 172 14.24 5.70 7.91
CA ASN A 172 12.88 6.00 7.46
C ASN A 172 11.94 4.78 7.59
N GLU A 173 12.05 4.05 8.70
CA GLU A 173 11.03 3.11 9.20
C GLU A 173 9.61 3.69 9.12
N PHE A 174 8.61 2.83 8.90
CA PHE A 174 7.21 3.25 8.95
C PHE A 174 6.80 3.54 10.40
N THR A 175 5.94 4.54 10.60
CA THR A 175 5.62 5.06 11.94
C THR A 175 4.65 4.12 12.67
N THR A 176 5.17 3.15 13.41
CA THR A 176 4.39 2.20 14.23
C THR A 176 4.67 2.39 15.73
N ARG A 177 3.70 2.04 16.58
CA ARG A 177 3.71 2.36 18.03
C ARG A 177 4.67 1.51 18.87
N ASP A 178 5.14 0.39 18.33
CA ASP A 178 6.19 -0.47 18.90
C ASP A 178 7.60 0.14 18.79
N LEU A 179 7.81 1.08 17.86
CA LEU A 179 9.07 1.84 17.71
C LEU A 179 9.19 3.00 18.70
N GLY A 180 8.41 3.01 19.78
CA GLY A 180 8.29 4.13 20.70
C GLY A 180 7.60 3.81 22.02
N VAL A 181 7.26 4.85 22.78
CA VAL A 181 6.59 4.72 24.09
C VAL A 181 5.47 5.77 24.23
N ASN A 182 4.24 5.33 24.53
CA ASN A 182 3.11 6.23 24.81
C ASN A 182 3.31 6.98 26.14
N TYR A 183 2.82 8.22 26.25
CA TYR A 183 3.03 9.04 27.46
C TYR A 183 2.36 8.44 28.70
N THR A 184 1.20 7.83 28.55
CA THR A 184 0.52 7.07 29.62
C THR A 184 1.43 6.02 30.24
N GLN A 185 2.25 5.35 29.45
CA GLN A 185 3.21 4.34 29.90
C GLN A 185 4.45 4.89 30.62
N LEU A 186 4.79 6.17 30.40
CA LEU A 186 5.89 6.90 31.06
C LEU A 186 5.43 7.52 32.39
N LEU A 187 4.17 7.95 32.44
CA LEU A 187 3.51 8.52 33.63
C LEU A 187 3.12 7.46 34.68
N GLU A 188 2.51 6.34 34.24
CA GLU A 188 1.93 5.32 35.13
C GLU A 188 2.98 4.50 35.90
N LYS A 189 4.14 4.24 35.28
CA LYS A 189 5.10 3.23 35.76
C LYS A 189 6.40 3.89 36.19
N SER A 190 6.71 3.79 37.49
CA SER A 190 8.00 4.18 38.02
C SER A 190 9.14 3.44 37.30
N VAL A 191 10.22 4.15 37.05
CA VAL A 191 11.32 3.76 36.14
C VAL A 191 11.99 2.42 36.53
N VAL A 192 11.81 2.00 37.78
CA VAL A 192 12.37 0.79 38.40
C VAL A 192 11.80 -0.52 37.84
N ASN A 193 10.56 -0.53 37.33
CA ASN A 193 9.81 -1.78 37.06
C ASN A 193 9.77 -2.21 35.58
N ARG A 194 10.88 -2.09 34.84
CA ARG A 194 11.04 -2.65 33.48
C ARG A 194 12.45 -3.21 33.27
N ASN A 195 12.60 -4.14 32.32
CA ASN A 195 13.89 -4.66 31.84
C ASN A 195 14.64 -3.65 30.94
N TYR A 196 14.69 -2.38 31.36
CA TYR A 196 15.47 -1.34 30.72
C TYR A 196 16.66 -0.99 31.62
N THR A 197 17.85 -0.87 31.04
CA THR A 197 19.02 -0.38 31.76
C THR A 197 18.93 1.13 31.92
N THR A 198 18.65 1.58 33.14
CA THR A 198 18.89 2.97 33.52
C THR A 198 20.39 3.24 33.50
N LEU A 199 20.81 4.31 32.82
CA LEU A 199 22.19 4.76 32.92
C LEU A 199 22.38 5.38 34.32
N GLY A 200 23.36 4.87 35.07
CA GLY A 200 23.58 5.26 36.46
C GLY A 200 23.85 6.77 36.59
N GLY A 201 22.87 7.52 37.11
CA GLY A 201 22.90 8.97 37.17
C GLY A 201 21.58 9.62 36.76
N GLY A 202 20.47 9.20 37.35
CA GLY A 202 19.13 9.79 37.17
C GLY A 202 18.46 10.08 38.51
N PHE A 203 17.48 10.99 38.52
CA PHE A 203 16.74 11.35 39.74
C PHE A 203 15.99 10.15 40.32
N GLY A 204 15.91 10.07 41.65
CA GLY A 204 15.41 8.89 42.34
C GLY A 204 13.89 8.71 42.27
N ASN A 205 13.47 7.49 41.89
CA ASN A 205 12.11 6.93 42.02
C ASN A 205 10.94 7.59 41.26
N ASP A 206 11.01 8.87 40.89
CA ASP A 206 9.91 9.58 40.24
C ASP A 206 9.63 9.10 38.81
N SER A 207 8.38 9.28 38.34
CA SER A 207 7.99 8.98 36.96
C SER A 207 8.43 10.10 36.00
N VAL A 208 8.63 9.74 34.73
CA VAL A 208 9.04 10.70 33.69
C VAL A 208 7.79 11.31 33.07
N ASP A 209 7.46 12.55 33.42
CA ASP A 209 6.35 13.29 32.80
C ASP A 209 6.80 13.95 31.46
N PRO A 210 6.38 13.44 30.28
CA PRO A 210 6.79 13.99 28.99
C PRO A 210 6.16 15.35 28.68
N TRP A 211 5.16 15.79 29.47
CA TRP A 211 4.54 17.10 29.35
C TRP A 211 5.34 18.22 30.04
N ASP A 212 6.35 17.88 30.85
CA ASP A 212 7.35 18.82 31.35
C ASP A 212 8.72 18.60 30.65
N TYR A 213 9.77 19.29 31.12
CA TYR A 213 11.12 19.20 30.57
C TYR A 213 11.78 17.84 30.87
N VAL A 214 11.93 17.02 29.84
CA VAL A 214 12.56 15.69 29.90
C VAL A 214 13.84 15.66 29.06
N GLU A 215 14.89 14.99 29.56
CA GLU A 215 16.08 14.71 28.75
C GLU A 215 15.78 13.59 27.76
N TYR A 216 15.94 13.90 26.48
CA TYR A 216 15.97 12.96 25.38
C TYR A 216 17.39 12.86 24.85
N ARG A 217 17.91 11.63 24.75
CA ARG A 217 19.29 11.36 24.36
C ARG A 217 19.35 10.27 23.30
N ILE A 218 20.17 10.50 22.27
CA ILE A 218 20.52 9.48 21.29
C ILE A 218 22.04 9.31 21.32
N ASP A 219 22.51 8.09 21.57
CA ASP A 219 23.92 7.74 21.44
C ASP A 219 24.10 6.95 20.13
N TRP A 220 24.92 7.45 19.21
CA TRP A 220 25.21 6.87 17.90
C TRP A 220 26.69 6.48 17.80
N THR A 221 26.96 5.20 17.52
CA THR A 221 28.30 4.63 17.42
C THR A 221 28.49 3.96 16.05
N SER A 222 29.61 3.25 15.84
CA SER A 222 29.81 2.37 14.68
C SER A 222 28.97 1.09 14.71
N ASP A 223 28.50 0.71 15.91
CA ASP A 223 27.95 -0.62 16.20
C ASP A 223 26.46 -0.58 16.55
N TYR A 224 25.96 0.56 17.06
CA TYR A 224 24.57 0.73 17.49
C TYR A 224 24.10 2.19 17.49
N ILE A 225 22.78 2.37 17.49
CA ILE A 225 22.10 3.58 17.95
C ILE A 225 21.22 3.21 19.16
N ASN A 226 21.42 3.92 20.27
CA ASN A 226 20.62 3.77 21.49
C ASN A 226 19.79 5.04 21.73
N PHE A 227 18.50 4.85 22.02
CA PHE A 227 17.55 5.91 22.35
C PHE A 227 17.22 5.87 23.85
N TYR A 228 17.36 7.02 24.50
CA TYR A 228 17.13 7.20 25.93
C TYR A 228 16.08 8.29 26.20
N ILE A 229 15.19 8.00 27.15
CA ILE A 229 14.16 8.94 27.64
C ILE A 229 14.31 9.02 29.16
N GLY A 230 14.56 10.22 29.70
CA GLY A 230 14.76 10.42 31.15
C GLY A 230 15.92 9.60 31.74
N GLY A 231 16.97 9.36 30.95
CA GLY A 231 18.13 8.53 31.33
C GLY A 231 17.91 7.01 31.21
N ASN A 232 16.74 6.55 30.74
CA ASN A 232 16.39 5.14 30.61
C ASN A 232 16.43 4.66 29.16
N LEU A 233 17.06 3.50 28.88
CA LEU A 233 17.19 2.93 27.54
C LEU A 233 15.85 2.37 27.03
N THR A 234 15.21 3.03 26.07
CA THR A 234 13.90 2.60 25.54
C THR A 234 13.99 1.77 24.26
N ARG A 235 14.97 2.05 23.38
CA ARG A 235 15.22 1.29 22.15
C ARG A 235 16.72 1.22 21.87
N GLN A 236 17.22 0.04 21.51
CA GLN A 236 18.55 -0.17 20.95
C GLN A 236 18.40 -0.77 19.56
N VAL A 237 19.17 -0.27 18.59
CA VAL A 237 19.23 -0.78 17.21
C VAL A 237 20.69 -1.07 16.87
N SER A 238 21.04 -2.30 16.51
CA SER A 238 22.42 -2.66 16.17
C SER A 238 22.68 -2.59 14.66
N HIS A 239 23.91 -2.21 14.28
CA HIS A 239 24.39 -2.27 12.88
C HIS A 239 24.50 -3.72 12.37
N ARG A 240 24.55 -4.73 13.26
CA ARG A 240 24.65 -6.15 12.89
C ARG A 240 23.33 -6.69 12.38
N ASP A 241 22.23 -6.27 13.00
CA ASP A 241 20.87 -6.71 12.67
C ASP A 241 20.25 -5.87 11.54
N ASN A 242 20.71 -4.62 11.36
CA ASN A 242 20.17 -3.68 10.38
C ASN A 242 21.26 -3.17 9.41
N HIS A 243 21.38 -3.79 8.23
CA HIS A 243 22.39 -3.44 7.22
C HIS A 243 22.18 -2.08 6.51
N ALA A 244 21.10 -1.34 6.77
CA ALA A 244 20.80 -0.05 6.13
C ALA A 244 21.10 1.17 7.01
N MET A 245 21.70 0.94 8.18
CA MET A 245 21.91 1.85 9.31
C MET A 245 22.71 3.13 8.96
N PRO A 246 22.44 4.29 9.60
CA PRO A 246 23.09 5.55 9.24
C PRO A 246 24.58 5.52 9.59
N SER A 247 25.40 5.81 8.58
CA SER A 247 26.86 5.76 8.63
C SER A 247 27.52 7.08 8.24
N VAL A 248 26.79 7.95 7.52
CA VAL A 248 27.29 9.19 6.91
C VAL A 248 27.16 10.39 7.87
N PRO A 249 28.19 11.26 7.99
CA PRO A 249 28.09 12.52 8.76
C PRO A 249 27.00 13.45 8.21
N SER A 250 26.31 14.16 9.10
CA SER A 250 25.28 15.13 8.70
C SER A 250 24.98 16.20 9.75
N ALA A 251 24.24 17.24 9.35
CA ALA A 251 23.70 18.22 10.27
C ALA A 251 22.60 17.61 11.15
N PHE A 252 22.50 18.12 12.38
CA PHE A 252 21.35 17.88 13.24
C PHE A 252 20.27 18.94 13.00
N PHE A 253 19.02 18.54 13.24
CA PHE A 253 17.82 19.34 13.07
C PHE A 253 16.95 19.17 14.33
N PHE A 254 16.61 20.29 14.96
CA PHE A 254 15.66 20.36 16.08
C PHE A 254 14.46 21.15 15.58
N LYS A 255 13.37 20.45 15.24
CA LYS A 255 12.22 21.03 14.50
C LYS A 255 10.88 20.69 15.15
N HIS A 256 10.02 21.69 15.30
CA HIS A 256 8.63 21.52 15.69
C HIS A 256 7.75 21.68 14.44
N TRP A 257 6.94 20.66 14.11
CA TRP A 257 6.27 20.52 12.82
C TRP A 257 4.98 19.70 12.90
N SER A 258 4.16 19.73 11.84
CA SER A 258 3.05 18.79 11.65
C SER A 258 2.74 18.60 10.16
N THR A 259 2.49 17.35 9.74
CA THR A 259 2.11 16.96 8.36
C THR A 259 0.72 16.32 8.28
N GLY A 260 0.08 16.10 9.42
CA GLY A 260 -1.22 15.40 9.53
C GLY A 260 -1.19 13.90 9.23
N ASN A 261 -0.01 13.26 9.19
CA ASN A 261 0.07 11.79 9.11
C ASN A 261 -0.61 11.14 10.34
N SER A 262 -1.66 10.37 10.09
CA SER A 262 -2.52 9.71 11.09
C SER A 262 -1.82 8.71 12.00
N PHE A 263 -0.68 8.16 11.57
CA PHE A 263 0.08 7.14 12.32
C PHE A 263 1.13 7.74 13.27
N SER A 264 1.57 8.97 13.01
CA SER A 264 2.57 9.68 13.82
C SER A 264 1.96 10.74 14.70
N MET A 265 1.50 11.85 14.10
CA MET A 265 1.16 13.10 14.82
C MET A 265 -0.24 13.64 14.51
N GLN A 266 -1.02 13.05 13.61
CA GLN A 266 -2.49 13.23 13.44
C GLN A 266 -3.07 14.64 13.19
N GLY A 267 -2.27 15.72 13.22
CA GLY A 267 -2.76 17.11 13.10
C GLY A 267 -3.13 17.56 11.68
N PRO A 268 -2.91 18.83 11.29
CA PRO A 268 -2.19 19.90 12.00
C PRO A 268 -3.02 20.62 13.07
N PRO A 269 -2.37 21.42 13.94
CA PRO A 269 -3.08 22.13 15.00
C PRO A 269 -3.99 23.25 14.46
N LYS A 270 -5.14 23.43 15.12
CA LYS A 270 -6.14 24.47 14.79
C LYS A 270 -5.79 25.88 15.30
N ARG A 271 -4.66 26.03 16.00
CA ARG A 271 -4.15 27.27 16.62
C ARG A 271 -2.62 27.23 16.65
N GLU A 272 -1.96 28.33 16.99
CA GLU A 272 -0.50 28.32 17.19
C GLU A 272 -0.13 27.45 18.41
N VAL A 273 0.85 26.55 18.26
CA VAL A 273 1.32 25.61 19.29
C VAL A 273 2.80 25.82 19.54
N VAL A 274 3.24 25.64 20.79
CA VAL A 274 4.65 25.78 21.20
C VAL A 274 5.18 24.47 21.78
N ALA A 275 6.42 24.14 21.42
CA ALA A 275 7.27 23.19 22.11
C ALA A 275 8.53 23.93 22.59
N ASN A 276 9.09 23.53 23.74
CA ASN A 276 10.21 24.25 24.34
C ASN A 276 11.46 23.36 24.40
N VAL A 277 12.63 23.96 24.16
CA VAL A 277 13.95 23.35 24.35
C VAL A 277 14.71 24.16 25.39
N GLY A 278 15.03 23.54 26.53
CA GLY A 278 15.75 24.20 27.63
C GLY A 278 17.26 24.27 27.40
N TRP A 279 17.85 23.17 26.93
CA TRP A 279 19.26 23.11 26.54
C TRP A 279 19.50 22.03 25.47
N ILE A 280 20.61 22.18 24.74
CA ILE A 280 21.18 21.20 23.81
C ILE A 280 22.63 20.93 24.23
N ARG A 281 22.99 19.66 24.42
CA ARG A 281 24.32 19.19 24.81
C ARG A 281 24.71 18.05 23.89
N MET A 282 25.43 18.37 22.82
CA MET A 282 25.90 17.41 21.82
C MET A 282 27.39 17.19 22.04
N PHE A 283 27.82 15.93 22.20
CA PHE A 283 29.22 15.52 22.29
C PHE A 283 29.50 14.51 21.17
N PHE A 284 30.48 14.76 20.30
CA PHE A 284 30.65 13.98 19.07
C PHE A 284 32.11 13.91 18.60
N ASN A 285 32.35 13.16 17.52
CA ASN A 285 33.60 13.25 16.76
C ASN A 285 33.34 13.86 15.37
N SER A 286 34.35 14.53 14.83
CA SER A 286 34.30 15.11 13.48
C SER A 286 34.87 14.15 12.43
N SER A 287 34.15 14.02 11.32
CA SER A 287 34.64 13.39 10.08
C SER A 287 35.69 14.23 9.32
N SER A 288 35.91 15.49 9.70
CA SER A 288 36.91 16.39 9.09
C SER A 288 38.28 16.38 9.78
N THR A 289 38.39 15.76 10.97
CA THR A 289 39.65 15.65 11.72
C THR A 289 40.64 14.74 10.99
N SER A 290 41.81 15.26 10.63
CA SER A 290 42.85 14.46 9.95
C SER A 290 43.46 13.42 10.90
N GLN A 291 43.90 12.29 10.34
CA GLN A 291 44.49 11.21 11.13
C GLN A 291 45.73 11.65 11.92
N ASP A 292 46.56 12.53 11.36
CA ASP A 292 47.71 13.12 12.06
C ASP A 292 47.26 13.99 13.24
N SER A 293 46.25 14.86 13.04
CA SER A 293 45.70 15.70 14.11
C SER A 293 45.01 14.89 15.22
N ARG A 294 44.51 13.69 14.90
CA ARG A 294 43.99 12.74 15.89
C ARG A 294 45.12 12.10 16.70
N GLY A 295 46.21 11.68 16.06
CA GLY A 295 47.42 11.22 16.76
C GLY A 295 48.00 12.27 17.70
N ASP A 296 48.06 13.52 17.25
CA ASP A 296 48.50 14.70 18.01
C ASP A 296 47.57 15.08 19.19
N PHE A 297 46.33 14.56 19.20
CA PHE A 297 45.36 14.69 20.31
C PHE A 297 45.52 13.51 21.28
N ASP A 298 45.44 12.28 20.77
CA ASP A 298 45.50 11.05 21.56
C ASP A 298 46.87 10.89 22.27
N SER A 299 47.95 11.50 21.75
CA SER A 299 49.28 11.54 22.41
C SER A 299 49.45 12.67 23.43
N ARG A 300 48.53 13.63 23.47
CA ARG A 300 48.62 14.87 24.29
C ARG A 300 47.71 14.83 25.51
N CYS A 301 46.61 14.09 25.41
CA CYS A 301 45.49 14.13 26.33
C CYS A 301 45.23 12.75 26.92
N GLY A 302 45.41 12.61 28.23
CA GLY A 302 45.01 11.41 28.94
C GLY A 302 43.49 11.34 29.12
N PHE A 303 42.98 10.11 29.27
CA PHE A 303 41.58 9.84 29.64
C PHE A 303 41.14 10.59 30.91
N THR A 304 42.07 10.81 31.85
CA THR A 304 41.86 11.57 33.10
C THR A 304 41.67 13.08 32.90
N ASP A 305 42.05 13.59 31.72
CA ASP A 305 42.15 15.03 31.45
C ASP A 305 40.93 15.54 30.65
N ALA A 306 40.10 14.60 30.17
CA ALA A 306 38.83 14.86 29.50
C ALA A 306 37.76 15.33 30.50
N CYS A 307 36.92 16.29 30.08
CA CYS A 307 35.82 16.78 30.90
C CYS A 307 34.64 15.80 30.88
N SER A 308 33.98 15.56 32.02
CA SER A 308 32.80 14.68 32.04
C SER A 308 31.64 15.26 31.21
N THR A 309 31.04 14.44 30.34
CA THR A 309 29.81 14.79 29.60
C THR A 309 28.62 15.07 30.52
N ASP A 310 28.69 14.64 31.77
CA ASP A 310 27.61 14.81 32.75
C ASP A 310 27.80 16.09 33.60
N ASP A 311 28.85 16.88 33.34
CA ASP A 311 29.08 18.16 34.01
C ASP A 311 28.20 19.28 33.41
N PHE A 312 27.24 19.76 34.21
CA PHE A 312 26.31 20.83 33.85
C PHE A 312 26.91 22.25 33.92
N ALA A 313 28.18 22.42 34.30
CA ALA A 313 28.91 23.69 34.26
C ALA A 313 29.64 23.95 32.92
N LEU A 314 29.61 23.01 31.98
CA LEU A 314 30.19 23.19 30.65
C LEU A 314 29.36 24.19 29.81
N ARG A 315 30.02 25.07 29.05
CA ARG A 315 29.39 26.06 28.16
C ARG A 315 30.18 26.26 26.86
N GLY A 316 29.48 26.55 25.76
CA GLY A 316 30.08 26.92 24.47
C GLY A 316 30.25 25.75 23.51
N SER A 317 31.05 25.96 22.48
CA SER A 317 31.30 25.01 21.39
C SER A 317 32.80 24.83 21.13
N THR A 318 33.17 23.72 20.48
CA THR A 318 34.52 23.49 19.97
C THR A 318 34.71 24.17 18.61
N PRO A 319 35.90 24.76 18.35
CA PRO A 319 36.13 25.56 17.16
C PRO A 319 36.30 24.67 15.93
N PHE A 320 35.65 25.03 14.82
CA PHE A 320 35.63 24.25 13.57
C PHE A 320 36.20 25.03 12.38
N THR A 321 36.63 24.33 11.34
CA THR A 321 37.08 24.91 10.07
C THR A 321 35.91 25.07 9.10
N GLU A 322 36.07 25.88 8.05
CA GLU A 322 35.05 26.03 6.99
C GLU A 322 34.64 24.67 6.37
N GLU A 323 35.56 23.69 6.37
CA GLU A 323 35.34 22.36 5.81
C GLU A 323 34.26 21.58 6.57
N ALA A 324 34.14 21.78 7.89
CA ALA A 324 33.10 21.20 8.73
C ALA A 324 31.67 21.65 8.35
N THR A 325 31.53 22.74 7.59
CA THR A 325 30.24 23.27 7.12
C THR A 325 29.83 22.71 5.75
N LYS A 326 30.77 22.13 5.00
CA LYS A 326 30.52 21.56 3.67
C LYS A 326 29.58 20.37 3.81
N LYS A 327 28.67 20.17 2.86
CA LYS A 327 27.86 18.94 2.85
C LYS A 327 28.80 17.79 2.47
N TRP A 328 28.77 16.70 3.22
CA TRP A 328 29.42 15.45 2.83
C TRP A 328 28.95 15.00 1.44
N GLU A 329 29.84 14.39 0.66
CA GLU A 329 29.50 13.72 -0.59
C GLU A 329 29.93 12.25 -0.50
N GLN A 330 28.99 11.33 -0.70
CA GLN A 330 29.20 9.89 -0.58
C GLN A 330 29.60 9.30 -1.93
N ASP A 331 30.76 8.63 -2.00
CA ASP A 331 31.25 7.97 -3.22
C ASP A 331 30.27 6.90 -3.73
N THR A 332 29.51 7.26 -4.76
CA THR A 332 28.46 6.41 -5.31
C THR A 332 29.01 5.38 -6.28
N HIS A 333 29.56 4.29 -5.72
CA HIS A 333 29.81 3.06 -6.47
C HIS A 333 28.52 2.60 -7.17
N LYS A 334 28.48 2.76 -8.50
CA LYS A 334 27.30 2.48 -9.33
C LYS A 334 26.90 1.01 -9.19
N SER A 335 25.74 0.75 -8.57
CA SER A 335 25.28 -0.61 -8.27
C SER A 335 24.86 -1.37 -9.53
N ILE A 336 25.83 -2.06 -10.15
CA ILE A 336 25.65 -2.88 -11.36
C ILE A 336 24.55 -3.95 -11.16
N LYS A 337 24.29 -4.40 -9.92
CA LYS A 337 23.30 -5.44 -9.59
C LYS A 337 21.89 -5.17 -10.15
N ARG A 338 21.48 -3.91 -10.35
CA ARG A 338 20.15 -3.57 -10.91
C ARG A 338 20.12 -3.42 -12.45
N MET A 339 21.27 -3.32 -13.12
CA MET A 339 21.32 -3.15 -14.58
C MET A 339 20.67 -4.31 -15.36
N PRO A 340 20.92 -5.60 -15.07
CA PRO A 340 20.33 -6.70 -15.86
C PRO A 340 18.80 -6.71 -15.83
N ALA A 341 18.19 -6.41 -14.68
CA ALA A 341 16.73 -6.32 -14.54
C ALA A 341 16.13 -5.15 -15.33
N LEU A 342 16.85 -4.02 -15.39
CA LEU A 342 16.44 -2.85 -16.17
C LEU A 342 16.59 -3.08 -17.68
N TRP A 343 17.67 -3.73 -18.12
CA TRP A 343 17.82 -4.16 -19.52
C TRP A 343 16.73 -5.16 -19.94
N LEU A 344 16.39 -6.12 -19.08
CA LEU A 344 15.32 -7.09 -19.34
C LEU A 344 13.95 -6.41 -19.43
N SER A 345 13.60 -5.50 -18.51
CA SER A 345 12.31 -4.80 -18.56
C SER A 345 12.20 -3.87 -19.77
N VAL A 346 13.28 -3.14 -20.13
CA VAL A 346 13.33 -2.34 -21.36
C VAL A 346 13.18 -3.22 -22.61
N ALA A 347 13.81 -4.40 -22.66
CA ALA A 347 13.64 -5.35 -23.76
C ALA A 347 12.19 -5.87 -23.86
N CYS A 348 11.58 -6.27 -22.73
CA CYS A 348 10.18 -6.74 -22.70
C CYS A 348 9.17 -5.64 -23.09
N ILE A 349 9.42 -4.38 -22.71
CA ILE A 349 8.62 -3.21 -23.11
C ILE A 349 8.82 -2.93 -24.61
N GLY A 350 10.06 -3.00 -25.13
CA GLY A 350 10.37 -2.85 -26.55
C GLY A 350 9.69 -3.90 -27.42
N VAL A 351 9.74 -5.17 -27.02
CA VAL A 351 9.04 -6.28 -27.72
C VAL A 351 7.52 -6.10 -27.64
N SER A 352 6.98 -5.77 -26.47
CA SER A 352 5.53 -5.55 -26.30
C SER A 352 5.00 -4.38 -27.13
N THR A 353 5.70 -3.24 -27.14
CA THR A 353 5.34 -2.07 -27.94
C THR A 353 5.46 -2.35 -29.44
N PHE A 354 6.50 -3.07 -29.88
CA PHE A 354 6.62 -3.52 -31.27
C PHE A 354 5.47 -4.45 -31.69
N LEU A 355 5.09 -5.42 -30.85
CA LEU A 355 3.95 -6.31 -31.11
C LEU A 355 2.61 -5.55 -31.18
N ILE A 356 2.39 -4.59 -30.28
CA ILE A 356 1.22 -3.70 -30.32
C ILE A 356 1.21 -2.89 -31.63
N PHE A 357 2.33 -2.26 -31.98
CA PHE A 357 2.44 -1.45 -33.20
C PHE A 357 2.20 -2.29 -34.47
N HIS A 358 2.77 -3.51 -34.53
CA HIS A 358 2.54 -4.46 -35.61
C HIS A 358 1.06 -4.91 -35.71
N THR A 359 0.40 -5.20 -34.59
CA THR A 359 -1.04 -5.55 -34.61
C THR A 359 -1.94 -4.38 -35.00
N LEU A 360 -1.60 -3.14 -34.60
CA LEU A 360 -2.30 -1.93 -35.03
C LEU A 360 -2.11 -1.67 -36.53
N ILE A 361 -0.88 -1.75 -37.06
CA ILE A 361 -0.61 -1.65 -38.50
C ILE A 361 -1.40 -2.70 -39.28
N ARG A 362 -1.34 -3.97 -38.86
CA ARG A 362 -2.09 -5.07 -39.51
C ARG A 362 -3.60 -4.82 -39.51
N ARG A 363 -4.15 -4.27 -38.41
CA ARG A 363 -5.57 -3.95 -38.30
C ARG A 363 -5.97 -2.75 -39.17
N ALA A 364 -5.09 -1.77 -39.33
CA ALA A 364 -5.30 -0.62 -40.21
C ALA A 364 -5.22 -1.02 -41.70
N THR A 365 -4.20 -1.78 -42.11
CA THR A 365 -4.05 -2.20 -43.51
C THR A 365 -5.17 -3.14 -43.97
N GLN A 366 -5.63 -4.04 -43.09
CA GLN A 366 -6.80 -4.90 -43.36
C GLN A 366 -8.13 -4.14 -43.43
N SER A 367 -8.20 -2.86 -43.02
CA SER A 367 -9.41 -2.05 -43.13
C SER A 367 -9.63 -1.44 -44.52
N ASN A 368 -8.60 -1.41 -45.38
CA ASN A 368 -8.64 -0.72 -46.68
C ASN A 368 -8.75 -1.68 -47.89
N SER A 369 -8.72 -2.99 -47.68
CA SER A 369 -8.79 -4.01 -48.75
C SER A 369 -10.21 -4.55 -48.96
N GLY A 370 -11.21 -3.66 -49.00
CA GLY A 370 -12.63 -3.99 -49.09
C GLY A 370 -13.36 -3.25 -50.21
N ASP A 371 -12.94 -3.47 -51.45
CA ASP A 371 -13.48 -2.79 -52.64
C ASP A 371 -14.70 -3.53 -53.25
N PRO A 372 -15.82 -2.85 -53.62
CA PRO A 372 -17.11 -3.53 -53.83
C PRO A 372 -17.42 -3.91 -55.29
N GLY A 373 -16.87 -5.05 -55.74
CA GLY A 373 -17.63 -6.02 -56.55
C GLY A 373 -17.53 -5.99 -58.08
N GLN A 374 -17.22 -7.17 -58.65
CA GLN A 374 -17.61 -7.61 -59.99
C GLN A 374 -17.83 -9.13 -59.99
N PRO A 375 -18.69 -9.68 -60.89
CA PRO A 375 -18.99 -11.12 -60.95
C PRO A 375 -17.90 -11.94 -61.65
N PRO A 376 -17.83 -13.26 -61.45
CA PRO A 376 -16.73 -14.09 -61.94
C PRO A 376 -16.87 -14.44 -63.44
N ASN A 377 -15.79 -14.27 -64.19
CA ASN A 377 -15.61 -14.92 -65.49
C ASN A 377 -14.81 -16.23 -65.35
N LEU A 378 -15.22 -17.25 -66.11
CA LEU A 378 -14.54 -18.53 -66.27
C LEU A 378 -13.52 -18.47 -67.42
N THR A 379 -12.70 -19.54 -67.55
CA THR A 379 -11.54 -19.71 -68.44
C THR A 379 -10.28 -18.93 -68.00
N ALA A 380 -9.05 -19.39 -68.26
CA ALA A 380 -8.60 -20.49 -69.12
C ALA A 380 -7.80 -21.60 -68.38
N VAL A 381 -7.18 -22.52 -69.14
CA VAL A 381 -6.68 -23.84 -68.70
C VAL A 381 -5.20 -24.03 -69.08
N ASN A 382 -4.45 -24.73 -68.22
CA ASN A 382 -3.13 -25.38 -68.39
C ASN A 382 -2.02 -24.71 -69.24
N ALA A 383 -0.98 -24.23 -68.55
CA ALA A 383 0.43 -24.29 -68.97
C ALA A 383 1.33 -24.12 -67.73
N LEU A 384 2.51 -24.74 -67.60
CA LEU A 384 3.11 -25.89 -68.30
C LEU A 384 4.12 -26.55 -67.33
N ALA A 385 4.55 -27.78 -67.61
CA ALA A 385 5.71 -28.38 -66.94
C ALA A 385 7.02 -28.02 -67.68
N GLU A 386 8.15 -28.50 -67.15
CA GLU A 386 9.49 -28.45 -67.75
C GLU A 386 10.15 -27.06 -67.85
N ASN A 387 11.24 -26.86 -67.11
CA ASN A 387 12.58 -27.04 -67.68
C ASN A 387 13.66 -27.08 -66.58
N ALA A 388 14.86 -27.58 -66.91
CA ALA A 388 16.03 -27.69 -66.04
C ALA A 388 17.29 -27.17 -66.75
N LEU A 389 18.46 -27.25 -66.08
CA LEU A 389 19.76 -26.70 -66.49
C LEU A 389 19.84 -25.16 -66.31
N GLN A 390 21.01 -24.54 -66.03
CA GLN A 390 22.39 -24.90 -66.40
C GLN A 390 23.42 -24.82 -65.25
N GLU A 391 24.63 -25.29 -65.55
CA GLU A 391 25.82 -25.35 -64.69
C GLU A 391 26.61 -24.02 -64.63
N ASN A 392 27.43 -23.85 -63.58
CA ASN A 392 28.83 -23.39 -63.55
C ASN A 392 29.19 -22.84 -62.14
N GLY A 393 30.35 -23.09 -61.53
CA GLY A 393 31.42 -24.02 -61.90
C GLY A 393 32.70 -23.83 -61.06
N HIS A 394 33.57 -24.85 -61.07
CA HIS A 394 34.97 -24.88 -60.57
C HIS A 394 35.27 -24.96 -59.06
N ASN A 395 36.35 -25.71 -58.77
CA ASN A 395 36.95 -25.95 -57.45
C ASN A 395 38.06 -24.92 -57.15
N VAL A 396 38.53 -24.86 -55.90
CA VAL A 396 39.92 -25.17 -55.51
C VAL A 396 40.06 -25.22 -53.97
N ASP A 397 40.69 -26.29 -53.51
CA ASP A 397 41.18 -26.60 -52.15
C ASP A 397 42.73 -26.76 -52.30
N PRO A 398 43.63 -26.86 -51.28
CA PRO A 398 43.37 -27.05 -49.84
C PRO A 398 44.42 -26.45 -48.84
N ARG A 399 44.31 -26.82 -47.55
CA ARG A 399 45.39 -26.87 -46.50
C ARG A 399 45.93 -25.50 -46.00
N LEU A 400 46.61 -25.35 -44.85
CA LEU A 400 47.18 -26.30 -43.84
C LEU A 400 47.02 -25.73 -42.40
N SER A 401 47.60 -26.35 -41.37
CA SER A 401 46.87 -27.11 -40.34
C SER A 401 47.65 -27.14 -39.00
N PHE A 402 46.99 -27.31 -37.84
CA PHE A 402 47.68 -27.79 -36.61
C PHE A 402 46.83 -28.76 -35.75
N PHE A 403 47.52 -29.48 -34.86
CA PHE A 403 47.12 -30.69 -34.10
C PHE A 403 46.38 -30.37 -32.77
N GLN A 404 45.86 -31.30 -31.95
CA GLN A 404 46.31 -32.66 -31.61
C GLN A 404 45.19 -33.58 -31.05
N VAL A 405 45.52 -34.85 -30.74
CA VAL A 405 44.61 -35.98 -30.42
C VAL A 405 44.97 -36.66 -29.08
N SER A 406 43.95 -37.10 -28.31
CA SER A 406 43.94 -38.36 -27.53
C SER A 406 42.52 -38.70 -27.02
N SER A 407 42.33 -39.85 -26.36
CA SER A 407 41.04 -40.52 -26.14
C SER A 407 40.88 -41.15 -24.74
N GLU A 408 39.65 -41.35 -24.24
CA GLU A 408 39.12 -42.67 -23.82
C GLU A 408 37.68 -42.67 -23.21
N THR A 409 37.00 -43.82 -23.42
CA THR A 409 35.98 -44.58 -22.65
C THR A 409 35.50 -44.07 -21.25
N SER A 410 34.28 -44.36 -20.74
CA SER A 410 33.37 -45.51 -20.98
C SER A 410 31.89 -45.30 -20.54
N ARG A 411 31.06 -46.36 -20.70
CA ARG A 411 29.68 -46.56 -20.16
C ARG A 411 29.60 -47.92 -19.45
N PRO A 412 28.53 -48.18 -18.67
CA PRO A 412 27.83 -49.48 -18.77
C PRO A 412 26.30 -49.37 -18.99
N ALA A 413 25.68 -50.51 -19.28
CA ALA A 413 24.21 -50.76 -19.37
C ALA A 413 23.80 -51.72 -18.20
N SER A 414 22.61 -52.29 -18.04
CA SER A 414 21.40 -52.51 -18.88
C SER A 414 20.11 -52.52 -17.99
N SER A 415 18.92 -53.10 -18.23
CA SER A 415 18.44 -54.13 -19.18
C SER A 415 16.92 -54.08 -19.47
N LYS A 416 16.44 -55.02 -20.29
CA LYS A 416 15.05 -55.29 -20.73
C LYS A 416 14.19 -56.09 -19.73
N PHE A 417 12.86 -55.91 -19.80
CA PHE A 417 11.76 -56.87 -20.17
C PHE A 417 10.41 -56.13 -19.92
N GLU A 418 9.33 -56.16 -20.72
CA GLU A 418 8.40 -57.25 -21.14
C GLU A 418 7.78 -58.03 -19.96
N SER A 419 6.48 -58.35 -19.87
CA SER A 419 5.22 -57.91 -20.53
C SER A 419 4.01 -58.55 -19.78
N VAL A 420 2.82 -58.65 -20.40
CA VAL A 420 1.63 -59.48 -20.02
C VAL A 420 0.62 -58.91 -18.99
N ASP A 421 -0.66 -58.88 -19.40
CA ASP A 421 -1.86 -58.70 -18.56
C ASP A 421 -2.24 -59.98 -17.79
N ASP A 422 -3.01 -59.90 -16.69
CA ASP A 422 -4.29 -60.63 -16.65
C ASP A 422 -5.26 -60.20 -15.52
N LEU A 423 -6.54 -60.60 -15.64
CA LEU A 423 -7.61 -60.33 -14.68
C LEU A 423 -8.02 -61.58 -13.88
N ALA A 424 -8.13 -61.46 -12.55
CA ALA A 424 -8.80 -62.46 -11.70
C ALA A 424 -9.50 -61.81 -10.49
N ILE A 425 -10.69 -62.32 -10.12
CA ILE A 425 -11.48 -61.86 -8.95
C ILE A 425 -12.10 -63.06 -8.23
N GLU A 426 -11.81 -63.22 -6.94
CA GLU A 426 -12.55 -64.04 -5.97
C GLU A 426 -12.44 -63.44 -4.54
N LYS A 427 -13.30 -63.76 -3.55
CA LYS A 427 -14.76 -63.98 -3.53
C LYS A 427 -15.29 -64.02 -2.06
N LEU A 428 -16.32 -63.22 -1.76
CA LEU A 428 -17.25 -63.27 -0.59
C LEU A 428 -16.73 -63.13 0.87
N GLY A 429 -17.49 -62.36 1.65
CA GLY A 429 -17.51 -62.23 3.12
C GLY A 429 -18.73 -61.37 3.53
N SER A 430 -19.31 -61.50 4.74
CA SER A 430 -20.68 -61.02 5.00
C SER A 430 -21.01 -60.52 6.42
N SER A 431 -22.06 -59.69 6.54
CA SER A 431 -22.76 -59.25 7.79
C SER A 431 -22.00 -58.20 8.65
N GLN A 432 -22.61 -57.31 9.47
CA GLN A 432 -24.03 -57.09 9.88
C GLN A 432 -24.30 -55.60 10.27
N ARG A 433 -25.51 -55.27 10.78
CA ARG A 433 -26.02 -53.94 11.26
C ARG A 433 -25.14 -53.26 12.36
N THR A 434 -25.29 -51.98 12.77
CA THR A 434 -26.51 -51.11 12.94
C THR A 434 -26.17 -49.60 13.02
N SER A 435 -27.18 -48.72 12.96
CA SER A 435 -27.07 -47.24 13.13
C SER A 435 -27.65 -46.74 14.48
N VAL A 436 -27.09 -45.66 15.05
CA VAL A 436 -27.64 -44.89 16.19
C VAL A 436 -27.45 -43.38 15.92
N GLN A 437 -28.24 -42.52 16.57
CA GLN A 437 -28.39 -41.07 16.27
C GLN A 437 -28.14 -40.18 17.50
N GLY A 438 -27.27 -39.17 17.34
CA GLY A 438 -27.25 -37.90 18.10
C GLY A 438 -26.71 -37.91 19.53
N ASP A 439 -25.86 -36.93 19.85
CA ASP A 439 -26.21 -35.85 20.79
C ASP A 439 -25.27 -34.63 20.55
N SER A 440 -25.29 -33.66 21.45
CA SER A 440 -24.80 -32.30 21.35
C SER A 440 -23.71 -31.99 22.39
N THR A 441 -22.81 -31.04 22.08
CA THR A 441 -21.75 -30.60 23.01
C THR A 441 -21.65 -29.08 23.12
N SER A 442 -22.00 -28.59 24.31
CA SER A 442 -21.51 -27.39 25.01
C SER A 442 -20.97 -26.18 24.22
N ARG A 443 -21.62 -25.03 24.44
CA ARG A 443 -20.97 -23.70 24.43
C ARG A 443 -19.68 -23.73 25.29
N THR A 444 -18.56 -23.19 24.78
CA THR A 444 -17.75 -22.08 25.38
C THR A 444 -16.40 -21.86 24.65
N VAL A 445 -16.42 -21.66 23.32
CA VAL A 445 -15.28 -21.04 22.59
C VAL A 445 -15.85 -20.18 21.43
N PRO A 446 -15.56 -18.87 21.35
CA PRO A 446 -15.81 -18.09 20.13
C PRO A 446 -14.73 -18.38 19.07
N SER A 447 -15.12 -18.54 17.81
CA SER A 447 -14.17 -18.62 16.69
C SER A 447 -13.54 -17.26 16.36
N PRO A 448 -12.30 -17.21 15.82
CA PRO A 448 -11.61 -15.94 15.59
C PRO A 448 -12.28 -15.04 14.54
N HIS A 449 -12.60 -13.80 14.93
CA HIS A 449 -13.21 -12.78 14.08
C HIS A 449 -12.17 -11.99 13.26
N ASN A 450 -11.46 -12.65 12.34
CA ASN A 450 -10.45 -12.00 11.47
C ASN A 450 -11.05 -11.45 10.14
N SER A 451 -12.25 -10.87 10.18
CA SER A 451 -12.82 -10.18 9.01
C SER A 451 -13.50 -8.87 9.41
N ILE A 452 -12.98 -7.76 8.87
CA ILE A 452 -13.62 -6.44 8.97
C ILE A 452 -14.85 -6.48 8.07
N ARG A 453 -16.03 -6.31 8.67
CA ARG A 453 -17.32 -6.21 7.97
C ARG A 453 -17.54 -4.77 7.51
N PHE A 454 -18.16 -4.58 6.35
CA PHE A 454 -18.28 -3.28 5.69
C PHE A 454 -19.74 -2.90 5.39
N ASP A 455 -20.14 -1.66 5.73
CA ASP A 455 -21.37 -1.04 5.22
C ASP A 455 -21.25 -0.90 3.70
N SER A 456 -22.17 -1.53 2.97
CA SER A 456 -22.15 -1.64 1.51
C SER A 456 -22.25 -0.29 0.77
N ARG A 457 -22.53 0.81 1.49
CA ARG A 457 -22.69 2.18 0.96
C ARG A 457 -21.45 3.08 1.11
N GLY A 458 -20.39 2.63 1.79
CA GLY A 458 -19.17 3.43 1.94
C GLY A 458 -18.49 3.72 0.59
N THR A 459 -18.03 4.95 0.36
CA THR A 459 -17.25 5.32 -0.85
C THR A 459 -15.86 4.68 -0.89
N THR A 460 -15.35 4.35 0.29
CA THR A 460 -14.11 3.64 0.59
C THR A 460 -14.35 2.84 1.89
N PRO A 461 -13.55 1.80 2.20
CA PRO A 461 -13.47 1.32 3.57
C PRO A 461 -13.04 2.48 4.48
N HIS A 462 -13.77 2.72 5.58
CA HIS A 462 -13.24 3.52 6.68
C HIS A 462 -12.13 2.70 7.33
N ILE A 463 -10.87 3.05 7.03
CA ILE A 463 -9.70 2.41 7.64
C ILE A 463 -9.54 2.97 9.06
N LEU A 464 -10.33 2.41 9.99
CA LEU A 464 -9.88 2.29 11.37
C LEU A 464 -8.68 1.33 11.38
N SER A 465 -7.64 1.69 12.12
CA SER A 465 -6.32 1.06 12.02
C SER A 465 -6.36 -0.46 12.26
N PRO A 466 -5.70 -1.28 11.43
CA PRO A 466 -5.62 -2.73 11.62
C PRO A 466 -4.60 -3.11 12.70
N LEU A 467 -4.79 -2.59 13.93
CA LEU A 467 -4.11 -3.00 15.16
C LEU A 467 -4.75 -2.28 16.36
N ASN A 468 -5.90 -2.78 16.83
CA ASN A 468 -6.42 -2.46 18.16
C ASN A 468 -6.71 -3.74 18.95
N SER A 469 -5.71 -4.64 18.96
CA SER A 469 -5.75 -5.92 19.66
C SER A 469 -4.90 -5.84 20.93
N ASN A 470 -5.54 -5.71 22.09
CA ASN A 470 -4.91 -5.86 23.40
C ASN A 470 -4.46 -7.32 23.61
N PHE A 471 -3.31 -7.70 23.08
CA PHE A 471 -2.66 -8.99 23.33
C PHE A 471 -1.28 -8.80 23.94
N ASN A 472 -1.22 -9.00 25.25
CA ASN A 472 0.00 -8.93 26.05
C ASN A 472 0.62 -10.34 26.16
N THR A 473 1.44 -10.73 25.18
CA THR A 473 2.15 -12.02 25.18
C THR A 473 3.63 -11.82 25.50
N THR A 474 4.03 -12.16 26.73
CA THR A 474 5.43 -12.16 27.17
C THR A 474 6.24 -13.26 26.49
N ARG A 475 7.56 -13.05 26.37
CA ARG A 475 8.46 -13.87 25.53
C ARG A 475 8.96 -15.15 26.21
N GLU A 476 8.05 -15.91 26.82
CA GLU A 476 8.34 -17.03 27.71
C GLU A 476 7.47 -18.26 27.40
N ASP A 477 7.68 -18.89 26.24
CA ASP A 477 7.58 -20.35 26.10
C ASP A 477 8.24 -20.81 24.78
N LEU A 478 9.46 -21.34 24.86
CA LEU A 478 10.22 -21.83 23.70
C LEU A 478 10.75 -23.25 23.98
N ALA A 479 9.86 -24.23 23.89
CA ALA A 479 10.17 -25.65 24.02
C ALA A 479 10.35 -26.30 22.64
N SER A 480 11.61 -26.53 22.24
CA SER A 480 11.97 -27.08 20.92
C SER A 480 11.76 -28.60 20.80
N PHE A 481 11.05 -29.07 19.78
CA PHE A 481 11.15 -30.46 19.30
C PHE A 481 11.14 -30.56 17.76
N LYS A 482 11.56 -31.73 17.24
CA LYS A 482 12.07 -31.91 15.86
C LYS A 482 11.03 -32.53 14.92
N PHE A 483 11.07 -32.14 13.64
CA PHE A 483 10.38 -32.83 12.54
C PHE A 483 10.93 -34.25 12.32
N PRO A 484 10.04 -35.22 12.09
CA PRO A 484 9.76 -35.73 10.73
C PRO A 484 8.28 -35.52 10.34
N GLY A 485 7.82 -35.77 9.10
CA GLY A 485 8.53 -36.21 7.90
C GLY A 485 7.68 -37.14 7.02
N VAL A 486 6.75 -36.55 6.25
CA VAL A 486 6.09 -37.08 5.02
C VAL A 486 5.54 -38.52 5.05
N CYS A 487 4.21 -38.68 5.02
CA CYS A 487 3.49 -39.08 3.78
C CYS A 487 1.96 -38.91 3.92
N SER A 488 1.22 -39.19 2.86
CA SER A 488 -0.26 -39.09 2.79
C SER A 488 -0.89 -40.45 2.51
N GLU A 489 -2.05 -40.73 3.10
CA GLU A 489 -2.91 -41.87 2.74
C GLU A 489 -4.27 -41.40 2.21
N SER A 490 -4.91 -42.25 1.40
CA SER A 490 -6.13 -41.94 0.66
C SER A 490 -7.34 -42.73 1.14
N THR A 491 -8.50 -42.07 1.06
CA THR A 491 -9.87 -42.57 1.17
C THR A 491 -10.10 -43.98 0.62
N LEU A 492 -10.98 -44.77 1.28
CA LEU A 492 -11.63 -45.95 0.71
C LEU A 492 -13.16 -45.86 0.82
N ALA A 493 -13.89 -46.49 -0.09
CA ALA A 493 -15.36 -46.42 -0.19
C ALA A 493 -15.97 -47.70 -0.81
N SER A 494 -17.26 -47.98 -0.56
CA SER A 494 -18.07 -49.04 -1.20
C SER A 494 -19.52 -49.07 -0.68
N PRO A 495 -20.45 -49.88 -1.27
CA PRO A 495 -20.36 -50.64 -2.53
C PRO A 495 -21.54 -50.38 -3.52
N GLN A 496 -21.52 -51.05 -4.68
CA GLN A 496 -22.63 -51.16 -5.64
C GLN A 496 -23.24 -52.58 -5.66
N THR A 497 -24.42 -52.73 -6.29
CA THR A 497 -24.91 -54.00 -6.88
C THR A 497 -25.40 -53.77 -8.32
N PRO A 498 -25.42 -54.80 -9.21
CA PRO A 498 -25.19 -54.59 -10.65
C PRO A 498 -26.26 -55.17 -11.62
N TYR A 499 -25.89 -55.27 -12.90
CA TYR A 499 -26.64 -55.65 -14.12
C TYR A 499 -27.42 -54.49 -14.79
N THR A 500 -27.45 -54.32 -16.12
CA THR A 500 -26.99 -55.19 -17.23
C THR A 500 -26.41 -54.39 -18.44
N SER A 501 -25.43 -54.98 -19.13
CA SER A 501 -24.97 -54.78 -20.53
C SER A 501 -25.44 -53.58 -21.39
N ALA A 502 -24.47 -52.79 -21.90
CA ALA A 502 -24.25 -52.52 -23.34
C ALA A 502 -22.97 -51.68 -23.59
N ASP A 503 -22.43 -51.75 -24.81
CA ASP A 503 -21.46 -50.86 -25.50
C ASP A 503 -20.26 -50.26 -24.71
N LYS A 504 -19.07 -50.84 -24.96
CA LYS A 504 -17.77 -50.15 -24.83
C LYS A 504 -17.33 -49.63 -26.21
N ILE A 505 -17.07 -48.33 -26.31
CA ILE A 505 -16.27 -47.76 -27.42
C ILE A 505 -14.78 -47.95 -27.07
N GLN A 506 -13.99 -48.53 -27.97
CA GLN A 506 -12.53 -48.61 -27.83
C GLN A 506 -11.85 -47.31 -28.30
N MET A 507 -10.67 -47.04 -27.76
CA MET A 507 -9.84 -45.89 -28.12
C MET A 507 -8.71 -46.38 -29.03
N GLU A 508 -8.83 -46.15 -30.33
CA GLU A 508 -7.89 -46.66 -31.33
C GLU A 508 -6.77 -45.64 -31.63
N THR A 509 -5.51 -46.01 -31.36
CA THR A 509 -4.34 -45.21 -31.72
C THR A 509 -3.97 -45.38 -33.19
N VAL A 510 -4.58 -44.56 -34.05
CA VAL A 510 -4.26 -44.52 -35.48
C VAL A 510 -3.10 -43.56 -35.75
N THR A 511 -1.94 -44.12 -36.12
CA THR A 511 -0.86 -43.37 -36.80
C THR A 511 -1.01 -43.54 -38.31
N GLU A 512 -1.77 -42.65 -38.95
CA GLU A 512 -1.91 -42.62 -40.41
C GLU A 512 -1.24 -41.37 -41.02
N SER A 513 -0.74 -41.52 -42.24
CA SER A 513 0.10 -40.53 -42.93
C SER A 513 -0.70 -39.35 -43.51
N ALA A 514 0.02 -38.26 -43.79
CA ALA A 514 -0.60 -37.00 -44.20
C ALA A 514 -1.36 -37.07 -45.54
N LEU A 515 -2.68 -36.85 -45.47
CA LEU A 515 -3.53 -36.44 -46.58
C LEU A 515 -4.25 -35.12 -46.22
N PRO A 516 -4.61 -34.28 -47.21
CA PRO A 516 -4.94 -32.88 -46.96
C PRO A 516 -6.28 -32.70 -46.24
N ALA A 517 -6.31 -31.70 -45.35
CA ALA A 517 -7.47 -31.37 -44.51
C ALA A 517 -8.77 -31.16 -45.31
N PRO A 518 -9.93 -31.56 -44.76
CA PRO A 518 -11.22 -31.35 -45.43
C PRO A 518 -11.46 -29.87 -45.69
N ARG A 519 -11.66 -29.51 -46.96
CA ARG A 519 -11.91 -28.12 -47.38
C ARG A 519 -13.05 -27.53 -46.56
N MET A 520 -12.76 -26.46 -45.82
CA MET A 520 -13.80 -25.67 -45.15
C MET A 520 -14.84 -25.24 -46.18
N ARG A 521 -16.07 -25.76 -46.07
CA ARG A 521 -17.20 -25.13 -46.74
C ARG A 521 -17.35 -23.73 -46.15
N LEU A 522 -17.35 -22.71 -46.99
CA LEU A 522 -17.63 -21.34 -46.57
C LEU A 522 -18.97 -21.32 -45.85
N HIS A 523 -18.95 -21.13 -44.53
CA HIS A 523 -20.16 -20.72 -43.82
C HIS A 523 -20.63 -19.40 -44.45
N PRO A 524 -21.94 -19.24 -44.73
CA PRO A 524 -22.45 -17.94 -45.12
C PRO A 524 -22.09 -16.92 -44.04
N PRO A 525 -21.73 -15.68 -44.41
CA PRO A 525 -21.25 -14.69 -43.45
C PRO A 525 -22.30 -14.50 -42.35
N PRO A 526 -21.91 -14.46 -41.05
CA PRO A 526 -22.86 -14.30 -39.97
C PRO A 526 -23.67 -13.01 -40.21
N PRO A 527 -25.01 -13.05 -40.03
CA PRO A 527 -25.86 -11.89 -40.32
C PRO A 527 -25.37 -10.68 -39.53
N ARG A 528 -25.20 -9.54 -40.23
CA ARG A 528 -24.53 -8.30 -39.77
C ARG A 528 -24.59 -8.17 -38.25
N GLN A 529 -23.43 -8.33 -37.61
CA GLN A 529 -23.31 -8.46 -36.17
C GLN A 529 -24.01 -7.28 -35.48
N ARG A 530 -25.17 -7.55 -34.87
CA ARG A 530 -25.99 -6.53 -34.24
C ARG A 530 -25.16 -5.89 -33.14
N ILE A 531 -24.95 -4.57 -33.19
CA ILE A 531 -24.16 -3.85 -32.20
C ILE A 531 -24.76 -4.16 -30.83
N ASP A 532 -23.99 -4.86 -29.99
CA ASP A 532 -24.50 -5.34 -28.72
C ASP A 532 -24.45 -4.18 -27.72
N HIS A 533 -25.47 -3.32 -27.76
CA HIS A 533 -25.52 -2.06 -27.02
C HIS A 533 -25.28 -2.24 -25.51
N LEU A 534 -25.54 -3.44 -24.95
CA LEU A 534 -25.23 -3.79 -23.57
C LEU A 534 -23.72 -4.00 -23.32
N ALA A 535 -22.97 -4.53 -24.29
CA ALA A 535 -21.52 -4.60 -24.19
C ALA A 535 -20.89 -3.18 -24.23
N GLY A 536 -21.45 -2.30 -25.08
CA GLY A 536 -21.13 -0.87 -25.07
C GLY A 536 -21.44 -0.20 -23.72
N LEU A 537 -22.59 -0.51 -23.11
CA LEU A 537 -22.95 -0.03 -21.77
C LEU A 537 -21.97 -0.52 -20.69
N THR A 538 -21.54 -1.78 -20.72
CA THR A 538 -20.52 -2.27 -19.77
C THR A 538 -19.17 -1.57 -19.93
N ALA A 539 -18.77 -1.23 -21.16
CA ALA A 539 -17.54 -0.47 -21.41
C ALA A 539 -17.65 0.99 -20.92
N LEU A 540 -18.83 1.61 -21.09
CA LEU A 540 -19.12 2.95 -20.53
C LEU A 540 -19.06 2.93 -19.00
N CYS A 541 -19.66 1.92 -18.36
CA CYS A 541 -19.59 1.76 -16.90
C CYS A 541 -18.14 1.63 -16.41
N SER A 542 -17.30 0.83 -17.08
CA SER A 542 -15.87 0.74 -16.70
C SER A 542 -15.13 2.06 -16.85
N LEU A 543 -15.39 2.84 -17.91
CA LEU A 543 -14.76 4.16 -18.10
C LEU A 543 -15.18 5.15 -17.01
N VAL A 544 -16.48 5.21 -16.69
CA VAL A 544 -17.00 6.08 -15.62
C VAL A 544 -16.40 5.71 -14.26
N VAL A 545 -16.27 4.41 -13.96
CA VAL A 545 -15.60 3.92 -12.75
C VAL A 545 -14.10 4.26 -12.75
N THR A 546 -13.39 4.22 -13.89
CA THR A 546 -12.00 4.71 -13.97
C THR A 546 -11.90 6.22 -13.69
N VAL A 547 -12.85 7.03 -14.19
CA VAL A 547 -12.87 8.48 -13.90
C VAL A 547 -13.18 8.76 -12.42
N MET A 548 -14.02 7.95 -11.77
CA MET A 548 -14.26 8.04 -10.32
C MET A 548 -12.98 7.76 -9.51
N HIS A 549 -12.23 6.71 -9.84
CA HIS A 549 -10.94 6.42 -9.19
C HIS A 549 -9.88 7.51 -9.47
N PHE A 550 -9.87 8.08 -10.67
CA PHE A 550 -9.01 9.23 -11.00
C PHE A 550 -9.38 10.45 -10.13
N GLY A 551 -10.68 10.72 -9.95
CA GLY A 551 -11.17 11.75 -9.03
C GLY A 551 -10.72 11.53 -7.60
N LEU A 552 -10.93 10.32 -7.05
CA LEU A 552 -10.46 9.94 -5.71
C LEU A 552 -8.94 10.07 -5.55
N THR A 553 -8.16 9.83 -6.61
CA THR A 553 -6.69 9.92 -6.60
C THR A 553 -6.17 11.36 -6.65
N PHE A 554 -6.70 12.17 -7.56
CA PHE A 554 -6.11 13.45 -7.97
C PHE A 554 -6.90 14.70 -7.56
N VAL A 555 -8.21 14.58 -7.38
CA VAL A 555 -9.11 15.71 -7.13
C VAL A 555 -10.24 15.29 -6.17
N PRO A 556 -9.90 14.91 -4.92
CA PRO A 556 -10.81 14.20 -4.00
C PRO A 556 -12.09 14.99 -3.70
N ALA A 557 -12.00 16.32 -3.67
CA ALA A 557 -13.13 17.23 -3.47
C ALA A 557 -14.28 17.07 -4.48
N ILE A 558 -14.06 16.48 -5.66
CA ILE A 558 -15.16 16.22 -6.60
C ILE A 558 -16.01 15.03 -6.14
N VAL A 559 -15.41 14.03 -5.46
CA VAL A 559 -16.07 12.75 -5.12
C VAL A 559 -16.42 12.64 -3.63
N ILE A 560 -15.58 13.17 -2.73
CA ILE A 560 -15.73 13.03 -1.28
C ILE A 560 -16.34 14.31 -0.68
N PRO A 561 -17.54 14.26 -0.07
CA PRO A 561 -18.12 15.40 0.63
C PRO A 561 -17.21 15.92 1.73
N GLY A 562 -16.98 17.24 1.77
CA GLY A 562 -16.14 17.89 2.78
C GLY A 562 -14.62 17.73 2.58
N ALA A 563 -14.15 17.05 1.54
CA ALA A 563 -12.72 17.00 1.21
C ALA A 563 -12.17 18.38 0.75
N PRO A 564 -10.88 18.66 0.98
CA PRO A 564 -10.26 19.94 0.67
C PRO A 564 -10.19 20.20 -0.85
N GLN A 565 -10.49 21.43 -1.26
CA GLN A 565 -10.66 21.85 -2.66
C GLN A 565 -9.47 22.67 -3.13
N HIS A 566 -8.78 22.26 -4.20
CA HIS A 566 -7.73 23.06 -4.83
C HIS A 566 -8.33 24.26 -5.57
N ASN A 567 -9.50 24.08 -6.18
CA ASN A 567 -10.19 25.12 -6.96
C ASN A 567 -11.70 25.13 -6.70
N LYS A 568 -12.30 26.32 -6.73
CA LYS A 568 -13.76 26.51 -6.59
C LYS A 568 -14.59 25.79 -7.65
N SER A 569 -14.00 25.38 -8.78
CA SER A 569 -14.63 24.53 -9.80
C SER A 569 -14.95 23.12 -9.30
N GLU A 570 -14.20 22.61 -8.31
CA GLU A 570 -14.36 21.26 -7.79
C GLU A 570 -15.62 21.13 -6.94
N TYR A 571 -15.93 22.17 -6.16
CA TYR A 571 -17.23 22.31 -5.49
C TYR A 571 -18.40 22.23 -6.50
N TRP A 572 -18.37 23.00 -7.59
CA TRP A 572 -19.42 22.94 -8.61
C TRP A 572 -19.47 21.57 -9.32
N ALA A 573 -18.32 20.93 -9.57
CA ALA A 573 -18.27 19.58 -10.11
C ALA A 573 -18.85 18.54 -9.13
N GLN A 574 -18.61 18.67 -7.82
CA GLN A 574 -19.24 17.85 -6.78
C GLN A 574 -20.76 18.06 -6.71
N LYS A 575 -21.24 19.29 -6.82
CA LYS A 575 -22.69 19.60 -6.74
C LYS A 575 -23.47 19.25 -8.02
N ILE A 576 -22.82 19.27 -9.19
CA ILE A 576 -23.47 19.12 -10.51
C ILE A 576 -23.11 17.81 -11.23
N VAL A 577 -21.84 17.40 -11.25
CA VAL A 577 -21.35 16.29 -12.09
C VAL A 577 -21.29 14.98 -11.33
N ALA A 578 -20.77 15.01 -10.10
CA ALA A 578 -20.57 13.82 -9.28
C ALA A 578 -21.86 13.02 -8.99
N PRO A 579 -23.03 13.63 -8.67
CA PRO A 579 -24.24 12.87 -8.32
C PRO A 579 -24.77 12.01 -9.47
N PHE A 580 -24.45 12.37 -10.71
CA PHE A 580 -24.87 11.66 -11.93
C PHE A 580 -23.79 10.71 -12.47
N LEU A 581 -22.52 11.12 -12.49
CA LEU A 581 -21.43 10.35 -13.09
C LEU A 581 -20.52 9.65 -12.06
N LEU A 582 -20.09 10.34 -11.01
CA LEU A 582 -19.05 9.86 -10.09
C LEU A 582 -19.68 9.25 -8.84
N ASN A 583 -20.66 8.37 -9.06
CA ASN A 583 -21.54 7.80 -8.05
C ASN A 583 -21.65 6.27 -8.24
N GLN A 584 -21.79 5.53 -7.14
CA GLN A 584 -21.80 4.06 -7.12
C GLN A 584 -22.94 3.41 -7.92
N MET A 585 -23.98 4.16 -8.35
CA MET A 585 -25.09 3.64 -9.15
C MET A 585 -24.65 2.89 -10.42
N TRP A 586 -23.52 3.27 -11.03
CA TRP A 586 -22.97 2.62 -12.22
C TRP A 586 -22.48 1.18 -11.94
N LEU A 587 -22.14 0.85 -10.69
CA LEU A 587 -21.87 -0.53 -10.26
C LEU A 587 -23.15 -1.38 -10.30
N GLY A 588 -24.30 -0.83 -9.91
CA GLY A 588 -25.61 -1.48 -10.05
C GLY A 588 -25.96 -1.79 -11.52
N VAL A 589 -25.61 -0.89 -12.44
CA VAL A 589 -25.76 -1.11 -13.90
C VAL A 589 -24.80 -2.21 -14.40
N PHE A 590 -23.56 -2.25 -13.90
CA PHE A 590 -22.61 -3.32 -14.20
C PHE A 590 -23.08 -4.71 -13.67
N PHE A 591 -23.60 -4.77 -12.44
CA PHE A 591 -24.13 -6.00 -11.87
C PHE A 591 -25.38 -6.50 -12.64
N THR A 592 -26.40 -5.66 -12.84
CA THR A 592 -27.62 -6.01 -13.60
C THR A 592 -27.32 -6.51 -15.02
N THR A 593 -26.44 -5.84 -15.76
CA THR A 593 -26.08 -6.24 -17.13
C THR A 593 -25.31 -7.56 -17.18
N SER A 594 -24.44 -7.84 -16.20
CA SER A 594 -23.67 -9.09 -16.15
C SER A 594 -24.54 -10.34 -15.94
N VAL A 595 -25.62 -10.23 -15.14
CA VAL A 595 -26.58 -11.31 -14.89
C VAL A 595 -27.24 -11.79 -16.18
N ARG A 596 -27.59 -10.86 -17.06
CA ARG A 596 -28.26 -11.16 -18.32
C ARG A 596 -27.45 -12.07 -19.23
N PHE A 597 -26.14 -11.84 -19.34
CA PHE A 597 -25.26 -12.70 -20.13
C PHE A 597 -25.09 -14.09 -19.51
N LEU A 598 -25.28 -14.22 -18.20
CA LEU A 598 -25.19 -15.48 -17.46
C LEU A 598 -26.43 -16.36 -17.66
N THR A 599 -27.63 -15.79 -17.58
CA THR A 599 -28.88 -16.56 -17.46
C THR A 599 -29.71 -16.65 -18.74
N ALA A 600 -29.50 -15.75 -19.72
CA ALA A 600 -30.20 -15.79 -21.00
C ALA A 600 -29.99 -17.09 -21.82
N PRO A 601 -28.86 -17.83 -21.76
CA PRO A 601 -28.74 -19.13 -22.42
C PRO A 601 -29.69 -20.17 -21.82
N TYR A 602 -29.68 -20.33 -20.49
CA TYR A 602 -30.51 -21.28 -19.77
C TYR A 602 -32.01 -20.97 -19.94
N LEU A 603 -32.41 -19.71 -19.75
CA LEU A 603 -33.81 -19.29 -19.92
C LEU A 603 -34.36 -19.51 -21.35
N ARG A 604 -33.50 -19.68 -22.36
CA ARG A 604 -33.88 -20.01 -23.75
C ARG A 604 -33.93 -21.50 -24.05
N ARG A 605 -33.26 -22.34 -23.26
CA ARG A 605 -32.94 -23.74 -23.61
C ARG A 605 -33.36 -24.76 -22.56
N GLY A 606 -33.52 -24.37 -21.30
CA GLY A 606 -33.78 -25.26 -20.16
C GLY A 606 -32.64 -26.23 -19.81
N ASN A 607 -31.53 -26.22 -20.55
CA ASN A 607 -30.45 -27.20 -20.41
C ASN A 607 -29.47 -26.82 -19.29
N VAL A 608 -29.38 -27.68 -18.26
CA VAL A 608 -28.47 -27.52 -17.11
C VAL A 608 -26.99 -27.49 -17.49
N GLU A 609 -26.60 -28.03 -18.64
CA GLU A 609 -25.23 -27.90 -19.17
C GLU A 609 -24.81 -26.44 -19.35
N ASP A 610 -25.72 -25.55 -19.78
CA ASP A 610 -25.40 -24.12 -19.95
C ASP A 610 -25.16 -23.45 -18.58
N ILE A 611 -25.77 -23.94 -17.48
CA ILE A 611 -25.49 -23.50 -16.10
C ILE A 611 -24.14 -24.04 -15.61
N ALA A 612 -23.88 -25.34 -15.75
CA ALA A 612 -22.62 -25.95 -15.32
C ALA A 612 -21.41 -25.32 -16.04
N LYS A 613 -21.55 -25.08 -17.35
CA LYS A 613 -20.59 -24.39 -18.21
C LYS A 613 -20.42 -22.92 -17.81
N ALA A 614 -21.47 -22.24 -17.36
CA ALA A 614 -21.39 -20.87 -16.87
C ALA A 614 -20.65 -20.81 -15.52
N ALA A 615 -20.96 -21.69 -14.57
CA ALA A 615 -20.30 -21.78 -13.27
C ALA A 615 -18.79 -22.04 -13.41
N VAL A 616 -18.41 -23.16 -14.04
CA VAL A 616 -17.00 -23.60 -14.14
C VAL A 616 -16.14 -22.62 -14.93
N ARG A 617 -16.68 -21.95 -15.96
CA ARG A 617 -15.90 -21.02 -16.79
C ARG A 617 -15.83 -19.59 -16.25
N ARG A 618 -16.73 -19.16 -15.35
CA ARG A 618 -16.79 -17.74 -14.92
C ARG A 618 -15.64 -17.37 -13.99
N THR A 619 -15.38 -18.15 -12.95
CA THR A 619 -14.32 -17.87 -11.97
C THR A 619 -12.92 -17.76 -12.64
N PRO A 620 -12.41 -18.76 -13.38
CA PRO A 620 -11.10 -18.63 -14.03
C PRO A 620 -11.06 -17.50 -15.08
N ARG A 621 -12.15 -17.27 -15.83
CA ARG A 621 -12.21 -16.17 -16.81
C ARG A 621 -12.12 -14.78 -16.16
N LEU A 622 -12.61 -14.62 -14.93
CA LEU A 622 -12.54 -13.38 -14.18
C LEU A 622 -11.19 -13.24 -13.44
N MET A 623 -10.71 -14.33 -12.85
CA MET A 623 -9.49 -14.34 -12.03
C MET A 623 -8.20 -14.24 -12.85
N ILE A 624 -8.13 -14.83 -14.05
CA ILE A 624 -6.89 -14.79 -14.86
C ILE A 624 -6.45 -13.34 -15.18
N PRO A 625 -7.31 -12.44 -15.69
CA PRO A 625 -6.95 -11.03 -15.88
C PRO A 625 -6.56 -10.32 -14.58
N VAL A 626 -7.31 -10.55 -13.49
CA VAL A 626 -7.07 -9.91 -12.18
C VAL A 626 -5.71 -10.31 -11.62
N ALA A 627 -5.41 -11.62 -11.57
CA ALA A 627 -4.11 -12.13 -11.13
C ALA A 627 -2.96 -11.72 -12.07
N SER A 628 -3.23 -11.47 -13.35
CA SER A 628 -2.21 -10.97 -14.29
C SER A 628 -1.84 -9.51 -14.01
N ILE A 629 -2.81 -8.66 -13.64
CA ILE A 629 -2.58 -7.26 -13.28
C ILE A 629 -1.98 -7.16 -11.87
N ALA A 630 -2.52 -7.88 -10.89
CA ALA A 630 -1.98 -7.89 -9.52
C ALA A 630 -0.53 -8.41 -9.48
N LEU A 631 -0.15 -9.35 -10.36
CA LEU A 631 1.25 -9.81 -10.50
C LEU A 631 2.16 -8.72 -11.09
N LEU A 632 1.64 -7.92 -12.03
CA LEU A 632 2.37 -6.77 -12.60
C LEU A 632 2.53 -5.66 -11.57
N GLU A 633 1.51 -5.37 -10.78
CA GLU A 633 1.55 -4.37 -9.71
C GLU A 633 2.52 -4.79 -8.59
N TYR A 634 2.49 -6.07 -8.18
CA TYR A 634 3.48 -6.67 -7.28
C TYR A 634 4.91 -6.49 -7.80
N PHE A 635 5.16 -6.81 -9.08
CA PHE A 635 6.48 -6.61 -9.69
C PHE A 635 6.92 -5.14 -9.69
N LEU A 636 6.02 -4.19 -9.98
CA LEU A 636 6.32 -2.76 -9.99
C LEU A 636 6.67 -2.22 -8.58
N ILE A 637 6.10 -2.81 -7.53
CA ILE A 637 6.38 -2.50 -6.12
C ILE A 637 7.76 -2.99 -5.68
N ASP A 638 8.12 -4.22 -6.03
CA ASP A 638 9.40 -4.83 -5.63
C ASP A 638 10.57 -4.20 -6.40
N VAL A 639 10.37 -3.84 -7.67
CA VAL A 639 11.29 -2.98 -8.45
C VAL A 639 11.37 -1.55 -7.88
N GLY A 640 10.36 -1.12 -7.12
CA GLY A 640 10.31 0.20 -6.48
C GLY A 640 9.85 1.33 -7.39
N ALA A 641 9.17 1.02 -8.50
CA ALA A 641 8.61 2.02 -9.41
C ALA A 641 7.55 2.90 -8.71
N THR A 642 6.89 2.36 -7.69
CA THR A 642 5.91 3.07 -6.84
C THR A 642 6.54 4.11 -5.89
N LYS A 643 7.87 4.20 -5.77
CA LYS A 643 8.55 5.12 -4.83
C LYS A 643 8.08 6.58 -4.95
N TYR A 644 7.78 7.06 -6.16
CA TYR A 644 7.36 8.44 -6.38
C TYR A 644 5.87 8.70 -6.07
N LEU A 645 5.05 7.66 -5.89
CA LEU A 645 3.64 7.82 -5.52
C LEU A 645 3.50 8.38 -4.08
N GLN A 646 4.51 8.17 -3.22
CA GLN A 646 4.61 8.74 -1.87
C GLN A 646 4.63 10.28 -1.82
N TYR A 647 4.74 10.97 -2.96
CA TYR A 647 4.63 12.44 -3.03
C TYR A 647 3.21 12.92 -3.38
N ILE A 648 2.34 12.04 -3.89
CA ILE A 648 1.01 12.39 -4.40
C ILE A 648 0.07 12.92 -3.30
N PRO A 649 -0.03 12.32 -2.09
CA PRO A 649 -0.96 12.81 -1.06
C PRO A 649 -0.75 14.27 -0.66
N SER A 650 0.51 14.73 -0.64
CA SER A 650 0.87 16.12 -0.32
C SER A 650 0.49 17.15 -1.41
N LEU A 651 0.16 16.67 -2.61
CA LEU A 651 -0.18 17.47 -3.79
C LEU A 651 -1.68 17.39 -4.11
N THR A 652 -2.27 16.20 -4.04
CA THR A 652 -3.68 15.94 -4.37
C THR A 652 -4.59 15.92 -3.15
N TRP A 653 -4.01 16.02 -1.94
CA TRP A 653 -4.71 16.00 -0.66
C TRP A 653 -5.57 14.74 -0.44
N SER A 654 -5.14 13.64 -1.06
CA SER A 654 -5.78 12.32 -1.00
C SER A 654 -4.78 11.24 -0.61
N THR A 655 -5.10 10.47 0.42
CA THR A 655 -4.39 9.25 0.82
C THR A 655 -4.90 8.00 0.09
N TRP A 656 -5.86 8.15 -0.83
CA TRP A 656 -6.42 7.07 -1.64
C TRP A 656 -5.38 6.26 -2.45
N PRO A 657 -4.38 6.88 -3.13
CA PRO A 657 -3.32 6.15 -3.83
C PRO A 657 -2.26 5.60 -2.85
N TYR A 658 -2.63 4.58 -2.09
CA TYR A 658 -1.75 3.86 -1.16
C TYR A 658 -1.23 2.54 -1.75
N VAL A 659 -0.01 2.16 -1.38
CA VAL A 659 0.61 0.89 -1.79
C VAL A 659 1.55 0.35 -0.70
N THR A 660 1.40 -0.92 -0.33
CA THR A 660 2.34 -1.63 0.56
C THR A 660 3.16 -2.67 -0.20
N ARG A 661 4.16 -3.25 0.49
CA ARG A 661 4.84 -4.47 0.03
C ARG A 661 4.13 -5.70 0.58
N PHE A 662 4.15 -6.77 -0.19
CA PHE A 662 3.87 -8.11 0.32
C PHE A 662 5.11 -8.58 1.08
N GLU A 663 4.92 -9.28 2.20
CA GLU A 663 6.06 -9.84 2.93
C GLU A 663 6.71 -10.97 2.13
N ASN A 664 5.88 -11.80 1.48
CA ASN A 664 6.28 -13.01 0.79
C ASN A 664 5.38 -13.28 -0.43
N ALA A 665 5.93 -13.87 -1.49
CA ALA A 665 5.15 -14.28 -2.66
C ALA A 665 4.04 -15.31 -2.35
N GLY A 666 4.17 -16.07 -1.25
CA GLY A 666 3.12 -16.97 -0.75
C GLY A 666 1.89 -16.22 -0.23
N GLN A 667 2.07 -15.04 0.38
CA GLN A 667 0.99 -14.16 0.81
C GLN A 667 0.21 -13.65 -0.41
N TYR A 668 0.91 -13.15 -1.44
CA TYR A 668 0.30 -12.74 -2.71
C TYR A 668 -0.58 -13.84 -3.32
N VAL A 669 -0.09 -15.08 -3.38
CA VAL A 669 -0.88 -16.23 -3.88
C VAL A 669 -2.09 -16.52 -2.98
N SER A 670 -1.93 -16.41 -1.65
CA SER A 670 -3.02 -16.62 -0.69
C SER A 670 -4.15 -15.61 -0.89
N GLU A 671 -3.85 -14.31 -1.00
CA GLU A 671 -4.85 -13.25 -1.13
C GLU A 671 -5.53 -13.24 -2.52
N VAL A 672 -4.80 -13.60 -3.58
CA VAL A 672 -5.40 -13.81 -4.91
C VAL A 672 -6.36 -15.01 -4.92
N LEU A 673 -6.07 -16.06 -4.15
CA LEU A 673 -7.01 -17.17 -3.94
C LEU A 673 -8.19 -16.77 -3.05
N GLU A 674 -7.94 -16.00 -1.99
CA GLU A 674 -8.95 -15.47 -1.06
C GLU A 674 -10.06 -14.71 -1.82
N LEU A 675 -9.67 -13.85 -2.77
CA LEU A 675 -10.59 -13.09 -3.63
C LEU A 675 -11.58 -13.97 -4.43
N ALA A 676 -11.23 -15.24 -4.70
CA ALA A 676 -12.10 -16.18 -5.39
C ALA A 676 -13.06 -16.96 -4.49
N PHE A 677 -12.81 -17.02 -3.18
CA PHE A 677 -13.53 -17.87 -2.20
C PHE A 677 -14.11 -17.13 -0.99
N LEU A 678 -13.89 -15.81 -0.89
CA LEU A 678 -14.37 -14.96 0.20
C LEU A 678 -15.89 -15.05 0.44
N ILE A 679 -16.25 -14.93 1.72
CA ILE A 679 -17.63 -14.87 2.23
C ILE A 679 -18.21 -13.46 1.96
N PRO A 680 -19.53 -13.31 1.72
CA PRO A 680 -20.16 -12.00 1.57
C PRO A 680 -19.89 -11.04 2.74
N ASN A 681 -19.81 -9.75 2.40
CA ASN A 681 -19.66 -8.59 3.29
C ASN A 681 -18.30 -8.43 4.03
N ALA A 682 -17.30 -9.26 3.69
CA ALA A 682 -15.91 -9.06 4.12
C ALA A 682 -15.07 -8.37 3.03
N VAL A 683 -14.15 -7.49 3.44
CA VAL A 683 -13.20 -6.80 2.54
C VAL A 683 -12.02 -7.73 2.23
N PRO A 684 -11.64 -7.96 0.94
CA PRO A 684 -10.50 -8.82 0.61
C PRO A 684 -9.17 -8.21 1.04
N GLN A 685 -8.25 -9.00 1.61
CA GLN A 685 -6.96 -8.49 2.12
C GLN A 685 -6.12 -7.82 1.01
N ILE A 686 -6.19 -8.33 -0.22
CA ILE A 686 -5.54 -7.72 -1.40
C ILE A 686 -5.94 -6.26 -1.66
N THR A 687 -7.09 -5.80 -1.14
CA THR A 687 -7.52 -4.38 -1.25
C THR A 687 -6.92 -3.45 -0.20
N LEU A 688 -6.15 -3.99 0.75
CA LEU A 688 -5.34 -3.23 1.70
C LEU A 688 -3.91 -3.01 1.17
N HIS A 689 -3.45 -3.87 0.25
CA HIS A 689 -2.12 -3.79 -0.36
C HIS A 689 -2.00 -2.78 -1.51
N TYR A 690 -3.11 -2.48 -2.20
CA TYR A 690 -3.19 -1.53 -3.31
C TYR A 690 -4.46 -0.68 -3.20
N CYS A 691 -4.33 0.65 -3.44
CA CYS A 691 -5.39 1.61 -3.81
C CYS A 691 -6.77 1.36 -3.17
N THR A 692 -7.09 2.11 -2.10
CA THR A 692 -8.05 1.66 -1.06
C THR A 692 -9.39 1.15 -1.62
N GLY A 693 -9.58 -0.17 -1.53
CA GLY A 693 -10.88 -0.79 -1.79
C GLY A 693 -11.34 -0.87 -3.26
N VAL A 694 -10.47 -1.18 -4.24
CA VAL A 694 -10.94 -1.37 -5.64
C VAL A 694 -11.49 -2.79 -5.91
N LEU A 695 -10.80 -3.85 -5.46
CA LEU A 695 -11.08 -5.23 -5.93
C LEU A 695 -12.31 -5.91 -5.27
N TRP A 696 -12.94 -5.35 -4.22
CA TRP A 696 -14.10 -5.98 -3.55
C TRP A 696 -15.27 -6.27 -4.50
N THR A 697 -15.42 -5.46 -5.55
CA THR A 697 -16.43 -5.62 -6.60
C THR A 697 -16.35 -6.98 -7.30
N ILE A 698 -15.16 -7.60 -7.34
CA ILE A 698 -14.92 -8.92 -7.92
C ILE A 698 -15.52 -10.02 -7.03
N ALA A 699 -15.33 -9.94 -5.71
CA ALA A 699 -15.90 -10.91 -4.76
C ALA A 699 -17.44 -10.88 -4.79
N VAL A 700 -18.05 -9.68 -4.73
CA VAL A 700 -19.51 -9.50 -4.86
C VAL A 700 -20.03 -10.04 -6.19
N GLN A 701 -19.30 -9.83 -7.28
CA GLN A 701 -19.65 -10.34 -8.62
C GLN A 701 -19.53 -11.88 -8.73
N LEU A 702 -18.57 -12.51 -8.05
CA LEU A 702 -18.43 -13.97 -8.00
C LEU A 702 -19.51 -14.61 -7.12
N GLN A 703 -19.70 -14.13 -5.89
CA GLN A 703 -20.77 -14.58 -4.97
C GLN A 703 -22.15 -14.42 -5.63
N GLY A 704 -22.40 -13.25 -6.22
CA GLY A 704 -23.61 -12.93 -6.96
C GLY A 704 -23.88 -13.85 -8.16
N SER A 705 -22.84 -14.47 -8.72
CA SER A 705 -23.00 -15.47 -9.78
C SER A 705 -23.71 -16.73 -9.27
N TRP A 706 -23.33 -17.23 -8.10
CA TRP A 706 -23.92 -18.42 -7.50
C TRP A 706 -25.38 -18.19 -7.12
N LEU A 707 -25.67 -17.07 -6.45
CA LEU A 707 -27.02 -16.63 -6.11
C LEU A 707 -27.94 -16.59 -7.35
N VAL A 708 -27.44 -16.07 -8.47
CA VAL A 708 -28.21 -15.94 -9.72
C VAL A 708 -28.35 -17.27 -10.47
N LEU A 709 -27.33 -18.13 -10.47
CA LEU A 709 -27.40 -19.46 -11.09
C LEU A 709 -28.34 -20.41 -10.32
N LEU A 710 -28.40 -20.31 -8.99
CA LEU A 710 -29.41 -21.00 -8.18
C LEU A 710 -30.79 -20.36 -8.35
N GLY A 711 -30.87 -19.04 -8.34
CA GLY A 711 -32.11 -18.29 -8.52
C GLY A 711 -32.81 -18.57 -9.86
N VAL A 712 -32.06 -18.71 -10.96
CA VAL A 712 -32.65 -19.02 -12.27
C VAL A 712 -33.25 -20.42 -12.36
N LEU A 713 -32.72 -21.42 -11.64
CA LEU A 713 -33.32 -22.76 -11.56
C LEU A 713 -34.73 -22.68 -10.93
N VAL A 714 -34.83 -22.05 -9.75
CA VAL A 714 -36.11 -21.87 -9.04
C VAL A 714 -37.10 -21.05 -9.88
N VAL A 715 -36.63 -19.95 -10.47
CA VAL A 715 -37.41 -19.10 -11.39
C VAL A 715 -37.87 -19.86 -12.64
N TYR A 716 -37.12 -20.82 -13.16
CA TYR A 716 -37.52 -21.61 -14.33
C TYR A 716 -38.61 -22.64 -13.99
N GLU A 717 -38.65 -23.16 -12.77
CA GLU A 717 -39.71 -24.07 -12.32
C GLU A 717 -41.03 -23.40 -11.93
N ILE A 718 -41.01 -22.13 -11.51
CA ILE A 718 -42.25 -21.38 -11.24
C ILE A 718 -42.93 -20.97 -12.56
N LYS A 719 -43.68 -21.89 -13.17
CA LYS A 719 -44.38 -21.69 -14.46
C LYS A 719 -45.55 -20.67 -14.38
N THR A 720 -46.01 -20.30 -13.18
CA THR A 720 -47.16 -19.39 -12.98
C THR A 720 -46.70 -17.93 -12.77
N PRO A 721 -47.08 -16.98 -13.65
CA PRO A 721 -46.45 -15.66 -13.70
C PRO A 721 -46.61 -14.84 -12.42
N TRP A 722 -47.79 -14.84 -11.79
CA TRP A 722 -48.02 -14.11 -10.55
C TRP A 722 -47.19 -14.64 -9.37
N LYS A 723 -47.02 -15.97 -9.25
CA LYS A 723 -46.13 -16.57 -8.23
C LYS A 723 -44.66 -16.24 -8.52
N ARG A 724 -44.29 -16.18 -9.80
CA ARG A 724 -42.94 -15.84 -10.27
C ARG A 724 -42.55 -14.40 -9.94
N ILE A 725 -43.44 -13.44 -10.22
CA ILE A 725 -43.29 -12.04 -9.82
C ILE A 725 -43.29 -11.92 -8.29
N GLY A 726 -44.18 -12.62 -7.58
CA GLY A 726 -44.17 -12.66 -6.10
C GLY A 726 -42.83 -13.14 -5.51
N PHE A 727 -42.21 -14.16 -6.11
CA PHE A 727 -40.89 -14.63 -5.72
C PHE A 727 -39.80 -13.58 -5.97
N TYR A 728 -39.80 -12.92 -7.14
CA TYR A 728 -38.89 -11.80 -7.41
C TYR A 728 -39.05 -10.66 -6.41
N THR A 729 -40.28 -10.25 -6.09
CA THR A 729 -40.57 -9.20 -5.10
C THR A 729 -40.10 -9.61 -3.71
N PHE A 730 -40.32 -10.86 -3.30
CA PHE A 730 -39.80 -11.38 -2.03
C PHE A 730 -38.27 -11.33 -1.97
N CYS A 731 -37.59 -11.84 -3.00
CA CYS A 731 -36.13 -11.81 -3.06
C CYS A 731 -35.59 -10.38 -3.05
N PHE A 732 -36.18 -9.46 -3.82
CA PHE A 732 -35.79 -8.05 -3.86
C PHE A 732 -35.99 -7.36 -2.51
N ALA A 733 -37.15 -7.53 -1.87
CA ALA A 733 -37.46 -6.92 -0.58
C ALA A 733 -36.49 -7.38 0.53
N ASN A 734 -36.15 -8.67 0.58
CA ASN A 734 -35.18 -9.18 1.55
C ASN A 734 -33.76 -8.62 1.33
N HIS A 735 -33.32 -8.49 0.07
CA HIS A 735 -31.99 -7.93 -0.22
C HIS A 735 -31.93 -6.41 -0.02
N TRP A 736 -33.02 -5.68 -0.26
CA TRP A 736 -33.11 -4.27 0.12
C TRP A 736 -33.08 -4.10 1.64
N TYR A 737 -33.91 -4.86 2.38
CA TYR A 737 -33.94 -4.82 3.85
C TYR A 737 -32.54 -5.10 4.45
N ALA A 738 -31.85 -6.13 3.97
CA ALA A 738 -30.50 -6.50 4.39
C ALA A 738 -29.35 -5.72 3.69
N GLN A 739 -29.64 -4.54 3.11
CA GLN A 739 -28.66 -3.64 2.46
C GLN A 739 -27.68 -4.31 1.47
N SER A 740 -28.13 -5.33 0.74
CA SER A 740 -27.29 -6.16 -0.12
C SER A 740 -27.35 -5.74 -1.58
N TRP A 741 -26.18 -5.74 -2.24
CA TRP A 741 -26.04 -5.61 -3.70
C TRP A 741 -26.86 -6.64 -4.50
N GLY A 742 -27.33 -7.73 -3.87
CA GLY A 742 -28.18 -8.75 -4.49
C GLY A 742 -29.49 -8.22 -5.10
N SER A 743 -30.02 -7.08 -4.64
CA SER A 743 -31.19 -6.44 -5.25
C SER A 743 -30.98 -6.11 -6.74
N TYR A 744 -29.78 -5.65 -7.12
CA TYR A 744 -29.40 -5.40 -8.51
C TYR A 744 -29.30 -6.70 -9.31
N LEU A 745 -28.85 -7.79 -8.69
CA LEU A 745 -28.71 -9.09 -9.34
C LEU A 745 -30.07 -9.73 -9.63
N TRP A 746 -31.00 -9.69 -8.67
CA TRP A 746 -32.39 -10.13 -8.87
C TRP A 746 -33.13 -9.29 -9.90
N LEU A 747 -32.91 -7.96 -9.93
CA LEU A 747 -33.45 -7.07 -10.96
C LEU A 747 -32.90 -7.43 -12.36
N GLY A 748 -31.60 -7.71 -12.48
CA GLY A 748 -30.98 -8.19 -13.73
C GLY A 748 -31.57 -9.52 -14.21
N LEU A 749 -31.91 -10.42 -13.29
CA LEU A 749 -32.55 -11.71 -13.60
C LEU A 749 -33.99 -11.50 -14.11
N LEU A 750 -34.78 -10.68 -13.41
CA LEU A 750 -36.15 -10.30 -13.80
C LEU A 750 -36.18 -9.66 -15.20
N LEU A 751 -35.33 -8.68 -15.46
CA LEU A 751 -35.22 -8.00 -16.77
C LEU A 751 -34.79 -8.95 -17.90
N THR A 752 -34.07 -10.02 -17.58
CA THR A 752 -33.68 -11.06 -18.55
C THR A 752 -34.82 -12.01 -18.84
N ASP A 753 -35.55 -12.44 -17.82
CA ASP A 753 -36.70 -13.32 -17.93
C ASP A 753 -37.89 -12.67 -18.66
N LEU A 754 -38.18 -11.41 -18.39
CA LEU A 754 -39.18 -10.61 -19.14
C LEU A 754 -38.86 -10.53 -20.64
N ASP A 755 -37.57 -10.47 -20.99
CA ASP A 755 -37.09 -10.34 -22.37
C ASP A 755 -36.99 -11.68 -23.12
N VAL A 756 -36.66 -12.76 -22.41
CA VAL A 756 -36.53 -14.10 -22.98
C VAL A 756 -37.86 -14.84 -23.01
N THR A 757 -38.51 -14.98 -21.85
CA THR A 757 -39.70 -15.83 -21.68
C THR A 757 -40.96 -15.11 -22.17
N TYR A 758 -41.18 -13.87 -21.73
CA TYR A 758 -42.40 -13.12 -22.04
C TYR A 758 -42.27 -12.20 -23.27
N LYS A 759 -41.06 -12.02 -23.81
CA LYS A 759 -40.76 -11.15 -24.98
C LYS A 759 -41.42 -9.77 -24.86
N TRP A 760 -41.39 -9.20 -23.66
CA TRP A 760 -42.21 -8.03 -23.27
C TRP A 760 -42.07 -6.83 -24.21
N LYS A 761 -40.88 -6.60 -24.80
CA LYS A 761 -40.62 -5.55 -25.79
C LYS A 761 -41.55 -5.61 -27.00
N THR A 762 -41.75 -6.80 -27.59
CA THR A 762 -42.66 -6.99 -28.74
C THR A 762 -44.12 -6.84 -28.34
N TYR A 763 -44.50 -7.22 -27.12
CA TYR A 763 -45.84 -7.04 -26.59
C TYR A 763 -46.17 -5.55 -26.34
N LEU A 764 -45.23 -4.79 -25.80
CA LEU A 764 -45.37 -3.36 -25.54
C LEU A 764 -45.32 -2.51 -26.81
N SER A 765 -44.43 -2.81 -27.76
CA SER A 765 -44.38 -2.06 -29.04
C SER A 765 -45.67 -2.21 -29.86
N ALA A 766 -46.43 -3.30 -29.66
CA ALA A 766 -47.75 -3.49 -30.26
C ALA A 766 -48.89 -2.75 -29.51
N ARG A 767 -48.60 -2.09 -28.38
CA ARG A 767 -49.59 -1.47 -27.48
C ARG A 767 -49.11 -0.08 -27.02
N PRO A 768 -49.15 0.97 -27.88
CA PRO A 768 -48.64 2.30 -27.53
C PRO A 768 -49.28 2.89 -26.26
N LEU A 769 -50.56 2.63 -26.03
CA LEU A 769 -51.30 3.04 -24.82
C LEU A 769 -50.77 2.44 -23.50
N ALA A 770 -50.02 1.33 -23.56
CA ALA A 770 -49.31 0.76 -22.40
C ALA A 770 -47.82 1.11 -22.41
N TYR A 771 -47.23 1.25 -23.61
CA TYR A 771 -45.82 1.58 -23.78
C TYR A 771 -45.45 2.97 -23.24
N TYR A 772 -46.18 4.02 -23.64
CA TYR A 772 -45.83 5.38 -23.22
C TYR A 772 -45.98 5.59 -21.70
N PRO A 773 -47.09 5.20 -21.02
CA PRO A 773 -47.21 5.33 -19.58
C PRO A 773 -46.14 4.56 -18.79
N LEU A 774 -45.80 3.34 -19.24
CA LEU A 774 -44.72 2.56 -18.62
C LEU A 774 -43.35 3.22 -18.81
N LEU A 775 -43.07 3.72 -20.02
CA LEU A 775 -41.83 4.44 -20.32
C LEU A 775 -41.71 5.73 -19.50
N THR A 776 -42.78 6.51 -19.36
CA THR A 776 -42.80 7.70 -18.48
C THR A 776 -42.65 7.32 -17.01
N SER A 777 -43.26 6.21 -16.56
CA SER A 777 -43.07 5.73 -15.18
C SER A 777 -41.61 5.33 -14.92
N CYS A 778 -40.96 4.64 -15.86
CA CYS A 778 -39.54 4.31 -15.73
C CYS A 778 -38.65 5.58 -15.71
N TRP A 779 -38.93 6.57 -16.56
CA TRP A 779 -38.21 7.85 -16.52
C TRP A 779 -38.45 8.64 -15.23
N LEU A 780 -39.66 8.63 -14.68
CA LEU A 780 -39.95 9.25 -13.37
C LEU A 780 -39.20 8.55 -12.24
N CYS A 781 -39.11 7.21 -12.24
CA CYS A 781 -38.29 6.48 -11.26
C CYS A 781 -36.79 6.80 -11.40
N VAL A 782 -36.28 6.96 -12.63
CA VAL A 782 -34.89 7.38 -12.88
C VAL A 782 -34.64 8.81 -12.40
N LEU A 783 -35.56 9.74 -12.70
CA LEU A 783 -35.49 11.13 -12.23
C LEU A 783 -35.57 11.21 -10.70
N ALA A 784 -36.43 10.42 -10.06
CA ALA A 784 -36.49 10.32 -8.60
C ALA A 784 -35.19 9.75 -8.00
N GLY A 785 -34.62 8.72 -8.62
CA GLY A 785 -33.33 8.15 -8.22
C GLY A 785 -32.18 9.17 -8.30
N PHE A 786 -32.12 9.97 -9.37
CA PHE A 786 -31.17 11.08 -9.44
C PHE A 786 -31.49 12.18 -8.42
N ALA A 787 -32.76 12.55 -8.23
CA ALA A 787 -33.17 13.56 -7.25
C ALA A 787 -32.76 13.18 -5.81
N VAL A 788 -32.88 11.92 -5.41
CA VAL A 788 -32.40 11.43 -4.10
C VAL A 788 -30.89 11.62 -3.91
N ASN A 789 -30.10 11.60 -4.98
CA ASN A 789 -28.65 11.84 -4.94
C ASN A 789 -28.28 13.33 -5.06
N VAL A 790 -29.11 14.12 -5.75
CA VAL A 790 -28.88 15.56 -5.95
C VAL A 790 -29.39 16.39 -4.77
N VAL A 791 -30.60 16.14 -4.26
CA VAL A 791 -31.23 16.99 -3.22
C VAL A 791 -30.37 17.15 -1.95
N PRO A 792 -29.78 16.09 -1.36
CA PRO A 792 -28.89 16.23 -0.20
C PRO A 792 -27.60 17.03 -0.49
N ASN A 793 -27.24 17.24 -1.76
CA ASN A 793 -26.13 18.11 -2.13
C ASN A 793 -26.53 19.59 -2.20
N TRP A 794 -27.82 19.93 -2.32
CA TRP A 794 -28.29 21.32 -2.50
C TRP A 794 -29.18 21.84 -1.36
N VAL A 795 -29.43 21.03 -0.33
CA VAL A 795 -30.15 21.42 0.88
C VAL A 795 -29.17 21.42 2.05
N ASP A 796 -28.87 22.60 2.61
CA ASP A 796 -27.92 22.79 3.70
C ASP A 796 -28.50 22.40 5.08
N GLY A 797 -29.05 21.18 5.20
CA GLY A 797 -29.63 20.65 6.44
C GLY A 797 -29.53 19.14 6.52
N ASP A 798 -29.72 18.58 7.72
CA ASP A 798 -29.40 17.19 8.09
C ASP A 798 -30.23 16.09 7.39
N PHE A 799 -31.08 16.47 6.43
CA PHE A 799 -31.99 15.57 5.73
C PHE A 799 -31.28 14.80 4.60
N ASN A 800 -30.52 13.78 4.97
CA ASN A 800 -29.99 12.80 4.03
C ASN A 800 -30.90 11.56 3.96
N PHE A 801 -31.46 11.27 2.78
CA PHE A 801 -32.29 10.09 2.54
C PHE A 801 -31.60 8.77 2.96
N ALA A 802 -30.28 8.68 2.79
CA ALA A 802 -29.51 7.47 3.10
C ALA A 802 -29.29 7.24 4.60
N THR A 803 -29.28 8.30 5.43
CA THR A 803 -29.21 8.17 6.91
C THR A 803 -30.59 7.91 7.49
N LEU A 804 -31.65 8.51 6.94
CA LEU A 804 -33.04 8.20 7.32
C LEU A 804 -33.40 6.72 7.07
N GLU A 805 -32.88 6.11 6.00
CA GLU A 805 -33.07 4.68 5.74
C GLU A 805 -32.43 3.77 6.82
N ARG A 806 -31.38 4.22 7.52
CA ARG A 806 -30.71 3.44 8.60
C ARG A 806 -31.65 3.08 9.76
N GLY A 807 -32.75 3.81 9.95
CA GLY A 807 -33.79 3.48 10.94
C GLY A 807 -34.68 2.28 10.57
N ILE A 808 -34.56 1.76 9.33
CA ILE A 808 -35.35 0.63 8.81
C ILE A 808 -34.48 -0.63 8.64
N HIS A 809 -33.18 -0.46 8.40
CA HIS A 809 -32.25 -1.55 8.14
C HIS A 809 -31.61 -2.09 9.43
N PRO A 810 -31.43 -3.42 9.56
CA PRO A 810 -30.77 -4.02 10.72
C PRO A 810 -29.24 -4.00 10.60
N ASP A 811 -28.58 -3.75 11.72
CA ASP A 811 -27.12 -3.88 11.88
C ASP A 811 -26.72 -5.37 11.79
N PRO A 812 -25.77 -5.77 10.92
CA PRO A 812 -25.34 -7.17 10.78
C PRO A 812 -24.63 -7.79 11.99
N ALA A 813 -24.34 -7.03 13.06
CA ALA A 813 -23.75 -7.51 14.30
C ALA A 813 -24.77 -7.70 15.43
N THR A 814 -25.71 -6.76 15.62
CA THR A 814 -26.71 -6.80 16.72
C THR A 814 -28.08 -7.29 16.27
N GLY A 815 -28.50 -6.98 15.04
CA GLY A 815 -29.85 -7.19 14.53
C GLY A 815 -30.83 -6.03 14.83
N ASP A 816 -30.43 -5.04 15.64
CA ASP A 816 -31.19 -3.80 15.87
C ASP A 816 -31.10 -2.85 14.66
N ALA A 817 -31.98 -1.85 14.59
CA ALA A 817 -31.88 -0.81 13.55
C ALA A 817 -30.55 -0.06 13.64
N ILE A 818 -29.90 0.22 12.51
CA ILE A 818 -28.55 0.84 12.44
C ILE A 818 -28.49 2.19 13.15
N THR A 819 -29.59 2.94 13.25
CA THR A 819 -29.67 4.19 14.05
C THR A 819 -29.46 4.00 15.56
N ASN A 820 -29.53 2.78 16.06
CA ASN A 820 -29.50 2.45 17.48
C ASN A 820 -28.18 1.78 17.92
N THR A 821 -27.22 1.63 16.99
CA THR A 821 -25.90 1.03 17.23
C THR A 821 -24.80 2.07 16.98
N ASP A 822 -23.55 1.73 17.35
CA ASP A 822 -22.38 2.57 17.07
C ASP A 822 -22.13 2.76 15.54
N SER A 823 -22.84 2.00 14.70
CA SER A 823 -22.85 2.11 13.23
C SER A 823 -23.73 3.26 12.70
N ALA A 824 -24.42 4.01 13.57
CA ALA A 824 -25.44 5.00 13.18
C ALA A 824 -24.93 6.12 12.25
N GLY A 825 -23.70 6.61 12.45
CA GLY A 825 -23.07 7.68 11.67
C GLY A 825 -22.05 8.48 12.46
#